data_AF-A0AAD1T1F4-F1
#
_entry.id   AF-A0AAD1T1F4-F1
#
_cell.length_a   1.000
_cell.length_b   1.000
_cell.length_c   1.000
_cell.angle_alpha   90.00
_cell.angle_beta   90.00
_cell.angle_gamma   90.00
#
_symmetry.space_group_name_H-M   'P 1'
#
loop_
_entity.id
_entity.type
_entity.pdbx_description
1 polymer ?
#
loop_
_entity_poly.entity_id
_entity_poly.type
_entity_poly.pdbx_seq_one_letter_code
_entity_poly.pdbx_strand_id
1 'polypeptide(L)'
;MADESRQNKLASAKKMLKQFQQKSTAPTPSGGKKKKKTKETNSHPDTPTSRSPDPIQALLKGLVSDLHRSNGVSFPSLGTMKQTDYDGMKISTGDSKSLSSTDSLRQLSEQLNGLVSQTNSYVNGENVISTTSPELESRFQELASALDSSNLTNKQLSTKIEELKQQNQEIGNQLDKEKKTFEQKFAKEQGALREQLQVHIQTIGILVSEKSELQTALSYTQQAARQKTAESEDLSMRLQSVKQRVTELERTLSSVSTQQKQAEKLNKELEKERDNLRLESLKISKNTDELKQQNSELSEKLNALISENASMRLEVGDLHKRLEMADLMIQQFSSQSGTPDANQQLRMMQEERDQLGAQLTQMSESLQQLSAERDQYVEKLREEGAVWQERVQQLSEQIQLLSQEKESARIEVDKLETRVTELLLASAAEPTETEPLAPAGPSEVELALRQECEKLQQELHSLQSRYQAQVQDNSQLSRLNQEQEERLSELEKTLQRQSDDNVDKQQILENMQSDKATISRALTQNRQLKEHLAELQNGFVKLTNENLELTNGLQGEQHVKKELAKKLGQLQESLGDFKEQLAAKGEELQLLQSQRDEISAHLQQYSAAYQQLAIEKEEIQRQYLLQAQLMDRLQHEEVQGKVSAEMHLKELQQSRENLELLTKENQELRAQVLQIRSEPESRVLSRIEGDGVESDAYEGETPRTTLVIPEDFESREEMMAFLNAAISKLQGEREEVERYLGEQKRYCQDLLLQISELRRQQMSGSLHYSADLSVENVPREVYDALQSAMDKLQLRFTDLMQERVELKDRVEELEHRCIQLSGETDTIGEYIALYQSQRAILKQRHHEKEEYISRLAQDKEEMKAKLLELQVLVMRLVTERNEWYGKFVEATSSLREVGAIELPENGERPMELGAPANDTLEEVSLVEDSEQEKVETETYSFPYRDGSSPATSSEDPTAKQIMQLLREIQNPQERPSSLLQNPCIPFFYRADEHDEVRILVV
;
A
#
# COMPACT_ATOMS: atom_id res chain seq x y z
N MET A 1 -8.21 12.80 -28.79
CA MET A 1 -8.03 11.89 -29.95
C MET A 1 -7.58 10.47 -29.55
N ALA A 2 -6.29 10.11 -29.56
CA ALA A 2 -5.86 8.70 -29.45
C ALA A 2 -6.13 8.06 -28.07
N ASP A 3 -5.60 8.63 -26.98
CA ASP A 3 -5.80 8.10 -25.62
C ASP A 3 -7.26 8.21 -25.14
N GLU A 4 -8.01 9.16 -25.68
CA GLU A 4 -9.44 9.33 -25.43
C GLU A 4 -10.26 8.16 -26.01
N SER A 5 -9.88 7.65 -27.20
CA SER A 5 -10.44 6.39 -27.72
C SER A 5 -10.08 5.20 -26.83
N ARG A 6 -8.86 5.18 -26.26
CA ARG A 6 -8.40 4.14 -25.34
C ARG A 6 -9.15 4.17 -24.01
N GLN A 7 -9.33 5.35 -23.41
CA GLN A 7 -10.11 5.55 -22.19
C GLN A 7 -11.58 5.20 -22.39
N ASN A 8 -12.22 5.61 -23.48
CA ASN A 8 -13.62 5.26 -23.77
C ASN A 8 -13.83 3.75 -23.98
N LYS A 9 -12.88 3.05 -24.60
CA LYS A 9 -12.88 1.58 -24.69
C LYS A 9 -12.71 0.92 -23.31
N LEU A 10 -11.81 1.44 -22.46
CA LEU A 10 -11.63 0.97 -21.07
C LEU A 10 -12.85 1.24 -20.19
N ALA A 11 -13.53 2.37 -20.37
CA ALA A 11 -14.76 2.72 -19.68
C ALA A 11 -15.91 1.78 -20.08
N SER A 12 -16.05 1.50 -21.39
CA SER A 12 -17.04 0.53 -21.89
C SER A 12 -16.78 -0.89 -21.38
N ALA A 13 -15.51 -1.34 -21.37
CA ALA A 13 -15.14 -2.64 -20.81
C ALA A 13 -15.48 -2.74 -19.31
N LYS A 14 -15.15 -1.71 -18.51
CA LYS A 14 -15.54 -1.63 -17.08
C LYS A 14 -17.06 -1.59 -16.89
N LYS A 15 -17.80 -0.91 -17.77
CA LYS A 15 -19.27 -0.82 -17.72
C LYS A 15 -19.93 -2.17 -18.04
N MET A 16 -19.42 -2.91 -19.02
CA MET A 16 -19.87 -4.28 -19.31
C MET A 16 -19.54 -5.26 -18.18
N LEU A 17 -18.32 -5.21 -17.62
CA LEU A 17 -17.95 -6.03 -16.47
C LEU A 17 -18.87 -5.78 -15.27
N LYS A 18 -19.20 -4.51 -14.99
CA LYS A 18 -20.13 -4.11 -13.92
C LYS A 18 -21.57 -4.56 -14.20
N GLN A 19 -22.04 -4.50 -15.44
CA GLN A 19 -23.36 -5.07 -15.82
C GLN A 19 -23.40 -6.59 -15.70
N PHE A 20 -22.29 -7.29 -15.99
CA PHE A 20 -22.21 -8.74 -15.84
C PHE A 20 -22.30 -9.15 -14.36
N GLN A 21 -21.55 -8.46 -13.49
CA GLN A 21 -21.62 -8.65 -12.03
C GLN A 21 -22.98 -8.27 -11.44
N GLN A 22 -23.61 -7.17 -11.89
CA GLN A 22 -24.93 -6.76 -11.40
C GLN A 22 -26.08 -7.66 -11.87
N LYS A 23 -25.88 -8.50 -12.91
CA LYS A 23 -26.87 -9.49 -13.35
C LYS A 23 -26.84 -10.81 -12.56
N SER A 24 -25.86 -11.05 -11.68
CA SER A 24 -25.70 -12.34 -10.99
C SER A 24 -26.22 -12.38 -9.54
N THR A 25 -27.02 -11.40 -9.09
CA THR A 25 -27.44 -11.30 -7.67
C THR A 25 -28.92 -10.91 -7.47
N ALA A 26 -29.78 -11.90 -7.26
CA ALA A 26 -31.16 -11.78 -6.73
C ALA A 26 -31.57 -13.15 -6.10
N PRO A 27 -32.57 -13.25 -5.18
CA PRO A 27 -32.23 -13.15 -3.75
C PRO A 27 -32.85 -14.21 -2.80
N THR A 28 -32.21 -14.43 -1.63
CA THR A 28 -32.75 -15.04 -0.38
C THR A 28 -33.17 -16.54 -0.42
N PRO A 29 -33.45 -17.25 0.72
CA PRO A 29 -33.43 -16.86 2.14
C PRO A 29 -32.57 -17.76 3.08
N SER A 30 -32.84 -17.69 4.39
CA SER A 30 -32.13 -18.19 5.58
C SER A 30 -32.06 -19.71 5.87
N GLY A 31 -30.99 -20.15 6.57
CA GLY A 31 -31.14 -20.91 7.84
C GLY A 31 -30.47 -22.30 8.02
N GLY A 32 -29.78 -22.51 9.17
CA GLY A 32 -30.00 -23.71 10.01
C GLY A 32 -29.12 -24.98 9.92
N LYS A 33 -27.88 -24.94 10.46
CA LYS A 33 -27.16 -26.00 11.25
C LYS A 33 -27.33 -27.54 10.97
N LYS A 34 -26.16 -28.23 10.89
CA LYS A 34 -25.79 -29.63 11.28
C LYS A 34 -25.76 -30.80 10.24
N LYS A 35 -24.53 -31.30 10.03
CA LYS A 35 -24.02 -32.65 9.63
C LYS A 35 -25.01 -33.81 9.31
N LYS A 36 -24.85 -34.44 8.14
CA LYS A 36 -24.53 -35.89 7.99
C LYS A 36 -23.85 -36.19 6.63
N LYS A 37 -23.06 -37.27 6.51
CA LYS A 37 -22.47 -37.79 5.25
C LYS A 37 -23.49 -38.60 4.46
N THR A 38 -23.42 -38.63 3.12
CA THR A 38 -23.11 -39.86 2.33
C THR A 38 -22.62 -39.53 0.91
N LYS A 39 -22.20 -40.58 0.18
CA LYS A 39 -21.84 -40.70 -1.26
C LYS A 39 -22.94 -40.13 -2.21
N GLU A 40 -22.73 -39.92 -3.52
CA GLU A 40 -21.71 -40.48 -4.42
C GLU A 40 -21.31 -39.53 -5.60
N THR A 41 -20.60 -40.07 -6.59
CA THR A 41 -19.86 -39.43 -7.71
C THR A 41 -20.66 -38.59 -8.72
N ASN A 42 -19.98 -37.61 -9.33
CA ASN A 42 -20.43 -36.81 -10.49
C ASN A 42 -20.75 -37.65 -11.76
N SER A 43 -21.59 -37.10 -12.63
CA SER A 43 -21.51 -37.33 -14.10
C SER A 43 -22.01 -36.11 -14.92
N HIS A 44 -21.53 -36.06 -16.17
CA HIS A 44 -21.69 -35.02 -17.23
C HIS A 44 -23.09 -35.07 -17.95
N PRO A 45 -23.50 -34.24 -18.96
CA PRO A 45 -22.84 -33.74 -20.20
C PRO A 45 -22.78 -32.18 -20.29
N ASP A 46 -22.48 -31.47 -21.38
CA ASP A 46 -22.11 -31.73 -22.80
C ASP A 46 -20.78 -30.98 -23.16
N THR A 47 -20.02 -31.11 -24.28
CA THR A 47 -20.19 -31.49 -25.72
C THR A 47 -20.69 -30.38 -26.67
N PRO A 48 -20.16 -30.28 -27.93
CA PRO A 48 -20.46 -31.21 -29.04
C PRO A 48 -19.19 -31.64 -29.84
N THR A 49 -19.15 -32.66 -30.74
CA THR A 49 -20.20 -33.49 -31.36
C THR A 49 -19.68 -34.87 -31.84
N SER A 50 -20.55 -35.89 -31.82
CA SER A 50 -20.71 -36.95 -32.86
C SER A 50 -19.66 -38.09 -33.09
N ARG A 51 -20.04 -39.29 -32.58
CA ARG A 51 -20.08 -40.64 -33.22
C ARG A 51 -18.87 -41.61 -33.26
N SER A 52 -19.14 -42.79 -32.67
CA SER A 52 -18.68 -44.17 -32.98
C SER A 52 -17.19 -44.52 -32.96
N PRO A 53 -16.84 -45.64 -32.29
CA PRO A 53 -16.55 -46.86 -33.06
C PRO A 53 -17.23 -48.15 -32.55
N ASP A 54 -17.15 -49.20 -33.37
CA ASP A 54 -17.93 -50.46 -33.29
C ASP A 54 -17.27 -51.63 -32.49
N PRO A 55 -18.01 -52.70 -32.14
CA PRO A 55 -17.60 -53.71 -31.16
C PRO A 55 -16.64 -54.78 -31.71
N ILE A 56 -15.35 -54.46 -31.82
CA ILE A 56 -14.31 -55.40 -32.30
C ILE A 56 -13.33 -55.83 -31.18
N GLN A 57 -13.09 -54.99 -30.17
CA GLN A 57 -12.12 -55.31 -29.10
C GLN A 57 -12.60 -56.38 -28.10
N ALA A 58 -13.91 -56.67 -28.02
CA ALA A 58 -14.44 -57.72 -27.16
C ALA A 58 -14.10 -59.14 -27.66
N LEU A 59 -13.92 -59.33 -28.98
CA LEU A 59 -13.67 -60.63 -29.60
C LEU A 59 -12.19 -61.06 -29.50
N LEU A 60 -11.26 -60.11 -29.40
CA LEU A 60 -9.82 -60.36 -29.35
C LEU A 60 -9.30 -60.84 -27.98
N LYS A 61 -10.10 -60.75 -26.90
CA LYS A 61 -9.72 -61.22 -25.57
C LYS A 61 -10.16 -62.67 -25.27
N GLY A 62 -10.95 -63.29 -26.16
CA GLY A 62 -11.52 -64.63 -25.97
C GLY A 62 -10.77 -65.78 -26.64
N LEU A 63 -9.75 -65.52 -27.47
CA LEU A 63 -9.07 -66.53 -28.31
C LEU A 63 -7.60 -66.78 -27.93
N VAL A 64 -7.13 -66.27 -26.79
CA VAL A 64 -5.71 -66.33 -26.38
C VAL A 64 -5.40 -67.50 -25.42
N SER A 65 -6.42 -68.17 -24.87
CA SER A 65 -6.25 -69.17 -23.80
C SER A 65 -5.84 -70.58 -24.27
N ASP A 66 -6.22 -71.00 -25.47
CA ASP A 66 -6.29 -72.43 -25.82
C ASP A 66 -5.09 -72.99 -26.62
N LEU A 67 -4.00 -72.24 -26.79
CA LEU A 67 -2.85 -72.69 -27.61
C LEU A 67 -1.48 -72.56 -26.93
N HIS A 68 -1.32 -73.24 -25.78
CA HIS A 68 -0.01 -73.56 -25.20
C HIS A 68 0.20 -75.09 -25.09
N ARG A 69 0.24 -75.79 -26.24
CA ARG A 69 0.67 -77.20 -26.28
C ARG A 69 1.57 -77.50 -27.48
N SER A 70 2.69 -78.15 -27.18
CA SER A 70 3.66 -78.79 -28.09
C SER A 70 4.32 -77.95 -29.20
N ASN A 71 5.63 -77.71 -28.98
CA ASN A 71 6.75 -77.99 -29.90
C ASN A 71 6.62 -77.59 -31.39
N GLY A 72 7.47 -76.69 -31.85
CA GLY A 72 7.85 -76.62 -33.27
C GLY A 72 9.06 -77.52 -33.59
N VAL A 73 9.38 -77.67 -34.88
CA VAL A 73 10.76 -77.75 -35.43
C VAL A 73 10.74 -77.65 -36.97
N SER A 74 11.74 -76.95 -37.53
CA SER A 74 12.19 -76.87 -38.94
C SER A 74 11.19 -76.62 -40.09
N PHE A 75 11.42 -75.50 -40.80
CA PHE A 75 11.09 -75.36 -42.24
C PHE A 75 12.04 -76.21 -43.12
N PRO A 76 11.74 -76.36 -44.42
CA PRO A 76 12.68 -75.76 -45.38
C PRO A 76 12.04 -74.78 -46.39
N SER A 77 12.91 -73.91 -46.89
CA SER A 77 12.72 -72.84 -47.89
C SER A 77 11.82 -73.17 -49.09
N LEU A 78 10.96 -72.22 -49.49
CA LEU A 78 10.30 -72.20 -50.80
C LEU A 78 10.98 -71.19 -51.74
N GLY A 79 11.37 -71.62 -52.94
CA GLY A 79 11.99 -70.76 -53.96
C GLY A 79 11.37 -70.92 -55.34
N THR A 80 10.88 -69.80 -55.88
CA THR A 80 10.84 -69.43 -57.32
C THR A 80 10.33 -70.44 -58.37
N MET A 81 9.09 -70.21 -58.85
CA MET A 81 8.68 -70.31 -60.28
C MET A 81 7.35 -69.51 -60.41
N LYS A 82 7.19 -68.48 -61.25
CA LYS A 82 7.26 -68.36 -62.73
C LYS A 82 6.21 -69.17 -63.53
N GLN A 83 5.06 -68.51 -63.73
CA GLN A 83 4.58 -68.03 -65.04
C GLN A 83 4.50 -69.01 -66.23
N THR A 84 3.26 -69.28 -66.68
CA THR A 84 2.86 -69.39 -68.11
C THR A 84 1.34 -69.14 -68.24
N ASP A 85 0.90 -68.76 -69.44
CA ASP A 85 -0.41 -68.15 -69.72
C ASP A 85 -1.47 -69.11 -70.34
N TYR A 86 -2.63 -68.53 -70.65
CA TYR A 86 -3.73 -69.04 -71.48
C TYR A 86 -3.28 -69.80 -72.74
N ASP A 87 -3.99 -70.85 -73.14
CA ASP A 87 -5.23 -70.72 -73.94
C ASP A 87 -6.03 -72.04 -73.96
N GLY A 88 -7.24 -72.07 -74.53
CA GLY A 88 -8.12 -73.25 -74.54
C GLY A 88 -8.56 -73.70 -75.94
N MET A 89 -8.91 -75.00 -76.11
CA MET A 89 -9.74 -75.42 -77.26
C MET A 89 -10.44 -76.80 -77.10
N LYS A 90 -11.62 -76.89 -77.71
CA LYS A 90 -12.38 -78.08 -78.17
C LYS A 90 -12.68 -79.27 -77.23
N ILE A 91 -13.98 -79.47 -77.04
CA ILE A 91 -14.64 -80.76 -76.80
C ILE A 91 -14.35 -81.75 -77.94
N SER A 92 -14.21 -83.04 -77.62
CA SER A 92 -14.39 -84.15 -78.57
C SER A 92 -15.14 -85.31 -77.88
N THR A 93 -15.91 -86.07 -78.65
CA THR A 93 -16.68 -87.25 -78.22
C THR A 93 -15.80 -88.49 -78.04
N GLY A 94 -16.18 -89.41 -77.13
CA GLY A 94 -15.46 -90.69 -76.93
C GLY A 94 -16.05 -91.62 -75.85
N ASP A 95 -17.06 -92.39 -76.25
CA ASP A 95 -17.42 -93.75 -75.82
C ASP A 95 -17.34 -94.24 -74.35
N SER A 96 -18.51 -94.62 -73.85
CA SER A 96 -18.79 -95.86 -73.08
C SER A 96 -18.14 -96.10 -71.71
N LYS A 97 -19.01 -96.23 -70.68
CA LYS A 97 -18.89 -97.33 -69.70
C LYS A 97 -20.26 -97.69 -69.11
N SER A 98 -20.50 -98.99 -68.94
CA SER A 98 -21.81 -99.58 -68.68
C SER A 98 -22.10 -99.82 -67.20
N LEU A 99 -23.26 -99.34 -66.76
CA LEU A 99 -24.31 -100.08 -66.04
C LEU A 99 -23.96 -101.34 -65.20
N SER A 100 -24.50 -101.32 -63.97
CA SER A 100 -25.32 -102.38 -63.33
C SER A 100 -24.69 -103.57 -62.58
N SER A 101 -25.10 -103.68 -61.32
CA SER A 101 -25.66 -104.87 -60.64
C SER A 101 -25.03 -106.24 -60.92
N THR A 102 -23.93 -106.55 -60.23
CA THR A 102 -23.27 -107.87 -60.29
C THR A 102 -24.09 -109.03 -59.72
N ASP A 103 -25.03 -108.79 -58.80
CA ASP A 103 -25.77 -109.87 -58.13
C ASP A 103 -26.94 -110.44 -58.95
N SER A 104 -27.59 -109.63 -59.80
CA SER A 104 -28.74 -110.08 -60.61
C SER A 104 -28.37 -111.11 -61.69
N LEU A 105 -27.14 -111.04 -62.22
CA LEU A 105 -26.65 -111.99 -63.22
C LEU A 105 -26.28 -113.35 -62.62
N ARG A 106 -26.01 -113.42 -61.31
CA ARG A 106 -25.65 -114.68 -60.64
C ARG A 106 -26.85 -115.61 -60.49
N GLN A 107 -28.01 -115.09 -60.06
CA GLN A 107 -29.24 -115.89 -59.92
C GLN A 107 -29.76 -116.44 -61.28
N LEU A 108 -29.65 -115.66 -62.37
CA LEU A 108 -30.03 -116.13 -63.69
C LEU A 108 -29.07 -117.20 -64.24
N SER A 109 -27.77 -117.13 -63.90
CA SER A 109 -26.79 -118.16 -64.23
C SER A 109 -27.05 -119.50 -63.53
N GLU A 110 -27.66 -119.48 -62.34
CA GLU A 110 -27.97 -120.69 -61.57
C GLU A 110 -29.30 -121.34 -62.04
N GLN A 111 -30.23 -120.57 -62.62
CA GLN A 111 -31.49 -121.11 -63.17
C GLN A 111 -31.41 -121.60 -64.62
N LEU A 112 -30.54 -121.02 -65.46
CA LEU A 112 -30.39 -121.45 -66.87
C LEU A 112 -29.64 -122.78 -67.05
N ASN A 113 -28.90 -123.24 -66.04
CA ASN A 113 -28.09 -124.46 -66.13
C ASN A 113 -28.87 -125.76 -65.80
N GLY A 114 -30.17 -125.66 -65.47
CA GLY A 114 -31.02 -126.79 -65.08
C GLY A 114 -31.94 -127.34 -66.18
N LEU A 115 -31.94 -126.79 -67.39
CA LEU A 115 -32.97 -127.03 -68.42
C LEU A 115 -32.44 -127.53 -69.78
N VAL A 116 -31.19 -127.97 -69.87
CA VAL A 116 -30.59 -128.53 -71.10
C VAL A 116 -30.06 -129.95 -70.86
N SER A 117 -30.84 -130.78 -70.17
CA SER A 117 -30.53 -132.19 -69.95
C SER A 117 -31.80 -133.04 -69.80
N GLN A 118 -31.98 -133.97 -70.76
CA GLN A 118 -32.85 -135.16 -70.68
C GLN A 118 -34.39 -134.95 -70.67
N THR A 119 -35.21 -135.63 -71.48
CA THR A 119 -34.99 -136.42 -72.73
C THR A 119 -36.35 -136.75 -73.39
N ASN A 120 -36.34 -137.23 -74.65
CA ASN A 120 -37.34 -138.17 -75.25
C ASN A 120 -38.77 -137.62 -75.52
N SER A 121 -39.60 -138.18 -76.42
CA SER A 121 -39.41 -139.13 -77.55
C SER A 121 -40.69 -139.27 -78.42
N TYR A 122 -40.54 -139.92 -79.58
CA TYR A 122 -41.55 -140.44 -80.55
C TYR A 122 -41.88 -139.54 -81.78
N VAL A 123 -41.72 -139.93 -83.08
CA VAL A 123 -41.58 -141.23 -83.83
C VAL A 123 -42.95 -141.92 -84.02
N ASN A 124 -43.44 -142.32 -85.22
CA ASN A 124 -42.90 -142.41 -86.60
C ASN A 124 -44.04 -142.35 -87.67
N GLY A 125 -43.71 -142.48 -88.96
CA GLY A 125 -44.51 -143.33 -89.88
C GLY A 125 -45.03 -142.69 -91.18
N GLU A 126 -45.04 -143.50 -92.26
CA GLU A 126 -45.59 -143.15 -93.59
C GLU A 126 -46.96 -143.82 -93.84
N ASN A 127 -47.67 -143.29 -94.87
CA ASN A 127 -48.62 -143.99 -95.76
C ASN A 127 -50.01 -144.44 -95.25
N VAL A 128 -51.06 -143.81 -95.83
CA VAL A 128 -52.43 -144.30 -96.23
C VAL A 128 -53.28 -145.11 -95.19
N ILE A 129 -54.59 -144.91 -94.97
CA ILE A 129 -55.73 -144.58 -95.85
C ILE A 129 -56.86 -143.81 -95.09
N SER A 130 -57.56 -142.87 -95.78
CA SER A 130 -58.93 -142.33 -95.57
C SER A 130 -59.39 -141.50 -94.33
N THR A 131 -59.75 -140.23 -94.65
CA THR A 131 -61.01 -139.49 -94.37
C THR A 131 -61.39 -138.87 -93.00
N THR A 132 -61.70 -137.55 -93.07
CA THR A 132 -62.65 -136.71 -92.29
C THR A 132 -62.41 -136.30 -90.81
N SER A 133 -62.32 -134.98 -90.56
CA SER A 133 -62.88 -134.24 -89.39
C SER A 133 -62.82 -132.70 -89.63
N PRO A 134 -63.80 -131.88 -89.20
CA PRO A 134 -63.81 -130.42 -89.41
C PRO A 134 -63.08 -129.58 -88.33
N GLU A 135 -62.40 -130.17 -87.36
CA GLU A 135 -61.83 -129.45 -86.19
C GLU A 135 -60.73 -128.41 -86.49
N LEU A 136 -60.03 -128.53 -87.62
CA LEU A 136 -58.87 -127.69 -87.94
C LEU A 136 -59.22 -126.21 -88.17
N GLU A 137 -60.38 -125.92 -88.77
CA GLU A 137 -60.70 -124.58 -89.29
C GLU A 137 -61.04 -123.58 -88.17
N SER A 138 -61.76 -124.03 -87.13
CA SER A 138 -62.01 -123.23 -85.92
C SER A 138 -60.70 -122.79 -85.24
N ARG A 139 -59.68 -123.66 -85.26
CA ARG A 139 -58.41 -123.43 -84.57
C ARG A 139 -57.54 -122.37 -85.26
N PHE A 140 -57.64 -122.25 -86.60
CA PHE A 140 -57.00 -121.16 -87.34
C PHE A 140 -57.67 -119.80 -87.08
N GLN A 141 -59.00 -119.77 -87.02
CA GLN A 141 -59.74 -118.53 -86.74
C GLN A 141 -59.46 -117.99 -85.32
N GLU A 142 -59.37 -118.89 -84.34
CA GLU A 142 -59.00 -118.55 -82.96
C GLU A 142 -57.56 -118.02 -82.87
N LEU A 143 -56.60 -118.68 -83.53
CA LEU A 143 -55.21 -118.21 -83.65
C LEU A 143 -55.10 -116.82 -84.28
N ALA A 144 -55.89 -116.51 -85.32
CA ALA A 144 -55.90 -115.19 -85.95
C ALA A 144 -56.41 -114.11 -84.98
N SER A 145 -57.52 -114.36 -84.26
CA SER A 145 -58.06 -113.40 -83.29
C SER A 145 -57.14 -113.20 -82.07
N ALA A 146 -56.44 -114.25 -81.63
CA ALA A 146 -55.42 -114.16 -80.59
C ALA A 146 -54.19 -113.35 -81.08
N LEU A 147 -53.79 -113.52 -82.33
CA LEU A 147 -52.71 -112.74 -82.96
C LEU A 147 -53.09 -111.27 -83.09
N ASP A 148 -54.32 -110.93 -83.50
CA ASP A 148 -54.79 -109.54 -83.58
C ASP A 148 -54.93 -108.88 -82.20
N SER A 149 -55.37 -109.63 -81.19
CA SER A 149 -55.37 -109.19 -79.79
C SER A 149 -53.93 -108.94 -79.28
N SER A 150 -52.99 -109.83 -79.62
CA SER A 150 -51.55 -109.65 -79.35
C SER A 150 -50.98 -108.44 -80.09
N ASN A 151 -51.37 -108.21 -81.35
CA ASN A 151 -50.95 -107.03 -82.13
C ASN A 151 -51.52 -105.72 -81.54
N LEU A 152 -52.76 -105.73 -81.04
CA LEU A 152 -53.39 -104.56 -80.42
C LEU A 152 -52.75 -104.23 -79.07
N THR A 153 -52.51 -105.24 -78.23
CA THR A 153 -51.83 -105.08 -76.93
C THR A 153 -50.37 -104.68 -77.10
N ASN A 154 -49.64 -105.26 -78.06
CA ASN A 154 -48.28 -104.80 -78.41
C ASN A 154 -48.25 -103.35 -78.92
N LYS A 155 -49.26 -102.90 -79.69
CA LYS A 155 -49.40 -101.48 -80.07
C LYS A 155 -49.64 -100.58 -78.86
N GLN A 156 -50.55 -100.96 -77.96
CA GLN A 156 -50.83 -100.22 -76.72
C GLN A 156 -49.62 -100.14 -75.78
N LEU A 157 -48.86 -101.24 -75.64
CA LEU A 157 -47.61 -101.26 -74.90
C LEU A 157 -46.54 -100.40 -75.59
N SER A 158 -46.45 -100.42 -76.92
CA SER A 158 -45.52 -99.58 -77.68
C SER A 158 -45.84 -98.09 -77.50
N THR A 159 -47.11 -97.67 -77.58
CA THR A 159 -47.49 -96.26 -77.31
C THR A 159 -47.24 -95.90 -75.85
N LYS A 160 -47.53 -96.79 -74.89
CA LYS A 160 -47.26 -96.53 -73.47
C LYS A 160 -45.76 -96.44 -73.17
N ILE A 161 -44.92 -97.22 -73.85
CA ILE A 161 -43.45 -97.12 -73.80
C ILE A 161 -42.98 -95.78 -74.39
N GLU A 162 -43.54 -95.33 -75.52
CA GLU A 162 -43.14 -94.05 -76.13
C GLU A 162 -43.60 -92.85 -75.30
N GLU A 163 -44.81 -92.88 -74.74
CA GLU A 163 -45.28 -91.91 -73.75
C GLU A 163 -44.35 -91.84 -72.53
N LEU A 164 -43.94 -93.00 -72.00
CA LEU A 164 -43.02 -93.06 -70.84
C LEU A 164 -41.61 -92.59 -71.20
N LYS A 165 -41.11 -92.85 -72.43
CA LYS A 165 -39.85 -92.25 -72.91
C LYS A 165 -39.97 -90.73 -72.99
N GLN A 166 -41.04 -90.22 -73.59
CA GLN A 166 -41.26 -88.78 -73.71
C GLN A 166 -41.36 -88.12 -72.34
N GLN A 167 -42.11 -88.70 -71.39
CA GLN A 167 -42.19 -88.21 -70.02
C GLN A 167 -40.83 -88.23 -69.31
N ASN A 168 -40.04 -89.30 -69.44
CA ASN A 168 -38.67 -89.34 -68.90
C ASN A 168 -37.75 -88.31 -69.57
N GLN A 169 -37.91 -88.06 -70.87
CA GLN A 169 -37.14 -87.05 -71.61
C GLN A 169 -37.55 -85.62 -71.19
N GLU A 170 -38.84 -85.36 -70.97
CA GLU A 170 -39.36 -84.08 -70.47
C GLU A 170 -38.91 -83.81 -69.02
N ILE A 171 -38.97 -84.81 -68.15
CA ILE A 171 -38.47 -84.74 -66.77
C ILE A 171 -36.94 -84.53 -66.76
N GLY A 172 -36.19 -85.24 -67.60
CA GLY A 172 -34.74 -85.04 -67.75
C GLY A 172 -34.39 -83.64 -68.25
N ASN A 173 -35.09 -83.16 -69.29
CA ASN A 173 -34.97 -81.80 -69.79
C ASN A 173 -35.32 -80.74 -68.74
N GLN A 174 -36.30 -81.00 -67.87
CA GLN A 174 -36.68 -80.08 -66.79
C GLN A 174 -35.64 -80.07 -65.67
N LEU A 175 -35.17 -81.25 -65.24
CA LEU A 175 -34.09 -81.39 -64.26
C LEU A 175 -32.80 -80.68 -64.72
N ASP A 176 -32.44 -80.81 -66.00
CA ASP A 176 -31.24 -80.16 -66.55
C ASP A 176 -31.41 -78.66 -66.77
N LYS A 177 -32.64 -78.15 -66.98
CA LYS A 177 -32.93 -76.71 -66.89
C LYS A 177 -32.77 -76.22 -65.45
N GLU A 178 -33.35 -76.94 -64.49
CA GLU A 178 -33.32 -76.55 -63.07
C GLU A 178 -31.89 -76.52 -62.53
N LYS A 179 -31.08 -77.56 -62.78
CA LYS A 179 -29.62 -77.56 -62.51
C LYS A 179 -28.94 -76.33 -63.08
N LYS A 180 -29.11 -76.03 -64.37
CA LYS A 180 -28.49 -74.86 -65.02
C LYS A 180 -28.95 -73.54 -64.41
N THR A 181 -30.22 -73.42 -64.01
CA THR A 181 -30.69 -72.21 -63.31
C THR A 181 -30.15 -72.10 -61.89
N PHE A 182 -29.95 -73.22 -61.18
CA PHE A 182 -29.34 -73.26 -59.86
C PHE A 182 -27.85 -72.92 -59.93
N GLU A 183 -27.11 -73.56 -60.84
CA GLU A 183 -25.70 -73.26 -61.15
C GLU A 183 -25.51 -71.78 -61.51
N GLN A 184 -26.40 -71.21 -62.34
CA GLN A 184 -26.33 -69.80 -62.72
C GLN A 184 -26.63 -68.85 -61.53
N LYS A 185 -27.58 -69.20 -60.65
CA LYS A 185 -27.85 -68.43 -59.42
C LYS A 185 -26.65 -68.51 -58.46
N PHE A 186 -26.19 -69.71 -58.17
CA PHE A 186 -25.03 -69.96 -57.30
C PHE A 186 -23.76 -69.26 -57.82
N ALA A 187 -23.50 -69.27 -59.14
CA ALA A 187 -22.37 -68.55 -59.73
C ALA A 187 -22.50 -67.03 -59.58
N LYS A 188 -23.71 -66.46 -59.70
CA LYS A 188 -23.98 -65.02 -59.48
C LYS A 188 -23.82 -64.63 -58.01
N GLU A 189 -24.38 -65.42 -57.10
CA GLU A 189 -24.27 -65.22 -55.65
C GLU A 189 -22.81 -65.34 -55.18
N GLN A 190 -22.09 -66.35 -55.65
CA GLN A 190 -20.65 -66.52 -55.40
C GLN A 190 -19.80 -65.41 -56.04
N GLY A 191 -20.25 -64.83 -57.16
CA GLY A 191 -19.65 -63.63 -57.77
C GLY A 191 -19.82 -62.41 -56.88
N ALA A 192 -21.05 -62.07 -56.51
CA ALA A 192 -21.37 -60.93 -55.65
C ALA A 192 -20.67 -61.03 -54.27
N LEU A 193 -20.58 -62.22 -53.68
CA LEU A 193 -19.84 -62.45 -52.44
C LEU A 193 -18.32 -62.23 -52.59
N ARG A 194 -17.73 -62.57 -53.74
CA ARG A 194 -16.32 -62.24 -54.03
C ARG A 194 -16.10 -60.74 -54.23
N GLU A 195 -16.99 -60.06 -54.94
CA GLU A 195 -16.93 -58.60 -55.12
C GLU A 195 -17.07 -57.87 -53.78
N GLN A 196 -18.03 -58.27 -52.94
CA GLN A 196 -18.20 -57.72 -51.60
C GLN A 196 -16.97 -57.98 -50.71
N LEU A 197 -16.38 -59.18 -50.75
CA LEU A 197 -15.14 -59.49 -50.05
C LEU A 197 -13.98 -58.62 -50.53
N GLN A 198 -13.84 -58.41 -51.85
CA GLN A 198 -12.79 -57.55 -52.42
C GLN A 198 -12.94 -56.10 -51.97
N VAL A 199 -14.18 -55.55 -51.97
CA VAL A 199 -14.47 -54.21 -51.44
C VAL A 199 -14.16 -54.11 -49.95
N HIS A 200 -14.49 -55.13 -49.15
CA HIS A 200 -14.13 -55.15 -47.73
C HIS A 200 -12.62 -55.20 -47.50
N ILE A 201 -11.87 -56.02 -48.26
CA ILE A 201 -10.40 -56.06 -48.21
C ILE A 201 -9.81 -54.69 -48.53
N GLN A 202 -10.29 -54.02 -49.60
CA GLN A 202 -9.80 -52.69 -49.98
C GLN A 202 -10.15 -51.62 -48.95
N THR A 203 -11.37 -51.67 -48.38
CA THR A 203 -11.81 -50.76 -47.31
C THR A 203 -10.97 -50.94 -46.04
N ILE A 204 -10.68 -52.18 -45.64
CA ILE A 204 -9.78 -52.49 -44.51
C ILE A 204 -8.36 -51.99 -44.80
N GLY A 205 -7.86 -52.16 -46.02
CA GLY A 205 -6.56 -51.63 -46.45
C GLY A 205 -6.45 -50.12 -46.29
N ILE A 206 -7.45 -49.37 -46.77
CA ILE A 206 -7.53 -47.92 -46.62
C ILE A 206 -7.54 -47.53 -45.14
N LEU A 207 -8.46 -48.09 -44.34
CA LEU A 207 -8.58 -47.80 -42.90
C LEU A 207 -7.30 -48.13 -42.11
N VAL A 208 -6.56 -49.17 -42.50
CA VAL A 208 -5.25 -49.50 -41.89
C VAL A 208 -4.17 -48.49 -42.28
N SER A 209 -4.14 -48.04 -43.54
CA SER A 209 -3.22 -46.96 -43.97
C SER A 209 -3.52 -45.62 -43.29
N GLU A 210 -4.78 -45.17 -43.31
CA GLU A 210 -5.22 -43.94 -42.64
C GLU A 210 -4.92 -43.99 -41.13
N LYS A 211 -5.20 -45.12 -40.47
CA LYS A 211 -4.84 -45.31 -39.05
C LYS A 211 -3.32 -45.20 -38.83
N SER A 212 -2.50 -45.78 -39.71
CA SER A 212 -1.04 -45.70 -39.60
C SER A 212 -0.51 -44.29 -39.81
N GLU A 213 -1.06 -43.56 -40.78
CA GLU A 213 -0.73 -42.15 -41.04
C GLU A 213 -1.15 -41.24 -39.87
N LEU A 214 -2.39 -41.38 -39.39
CA LEU A 214 -2.91 -40.64 -38.23
C LEU A 214 -2.11 -40.95 -36.95
N GLN A 215 -1.73 -42.21 -36.72
CA GLN A 215 -0.91 -42.60 -35.57
C GLN A 215 0.52 -42.04 -35.67
N THR A 216 1.08 -41.94 -36.88
CA THR A 216 2.39 -41.31 -37.13
C THR A 216 2.32 -39.79 -36.93
N ALA A 217 1.29 -39.13 -37.47
CA ALA A 217 1.05 -37.69 -37.30
C ALA A 217 0.78 -37.33 -35.84
N LEU A 218 0.04 -38.16 -35.09
CA LEU A 218 -0.17 -38.02 -33.66
C LEU A 218 1.15 -38.14 -32.88
N SER A 219 2.00 -39.12 -33.21
CA SER A 219 3.31 -39.27 -32.58
C SER A 219 4.22 -38.07 -32.83
N TYR A 220 4.27 -37.58 -34.09
CA TYR A 220 5.06 -36.42 -34.46
C TYR A 220 4.57 -35.13 -33.78
N THR A 221 3.26 -34.89 -33.76
CA THR A 221 2.68 -33.71 -33.09
C THR A 221 2.84 -33.76 -31.56
N GLN A 222 2.73 -34.93 -30.94
CA GLN A 222 3.05 -35.11 -29.51
C GLN A 222 4.54 -34.84 -29.21
N GLN A 223 5.45 -35.27 -30.08
CA GLN A 223 6.89 -34.99 -29.92
C GLN A 223 7.18 -33.50 -30.10
N ALA A 224 6.62 -32.85 -31.11
CA ALA A 224 6.76 -31.42 -31.34
C ALA A 224 6.17 -30.59 -30.17
N ALA A 225 5.02 -31.01 -29.62
CA ALA A 225 4.44 -30.39 -28.43
C ALA A 225 5.38 -30.50 -27.22
N ARG A 226 5.90 -31.71 -26.91
CA ARG A 226 6.87 -31.93 -25.82
C ARG A 226 8.12 -31.06 -25.98
N GLN A 227 8.65 -30.96 -27.20
CA GLN A 227 9.80 -30.09 -27.47
C GLN A 227 9.46 -28.61 -27.21
N LYS A 228 8.28 -28.14 -27.64
CA LYS A 228 7.86 -26.74 -27.39
C LYS A 228 7.58 -26.45 -25.92
N THR A 229 7.13 -27.43 -25.13
CA THR A 229 7.06 -27.31 -23.67
C THR A 229 8.47 -27.13 -23.09
N ALA A 230 9.43 -27.99 -23.43
CA ALA A 230 10.80 -27.89 -22.93
C ALA A 230 11.51 -26.59 -23.34
N GLU A 231 11.31 -26.11 -24.58
CA GLU A 231 11.79 -24.80 -25.03
C GLU A 231 11.14 -23.65 -24.23
N SER A 232 9.85 -23.75 -23.87
CA SER A 232 9.16 -22.76 -23.04
C SER A 232 9.63 -22.80 -21.58
N GLU A 233 10.03 -23.96 -21.07
CA GLU A 233 10.59 -24.13 -19.72
C GLU A 233 11.98 -23.51 -19.62
N ASP A 234 12.88 -23.75 -20.59
CA ASP A 234 14.19 -23.09 -20.65
C ASP A 234 14.07 -21.56 -20.75
N LEU A 235 13.19 -21.06 -21.62
CA LEU A 235 12.91 -19.63 -21.72
C LEU A 235 12.34 -19.05 -20.42
N SER A 236 11.54 -19.81 -19.67
CA SER A 236 11.03 -19.42 -18.35
C SER A 236 12.14 -19.33 -17.30
N MET A 237 13.00 -20.37 -17.20
CA MET A 237 14.16 -20.38 -16.30
C MET A 237 15.13 -19.24 -16.63
N ARG A 238 15.40 -19.00 -17.92
CA ARG A 238 16.26 -17.90 -18.38
C ARG A 238 15.66 -16.53 -18.05
N LEU A 239 14.35 -16.35 -18.20
CA LEU A 239 13.65 -15.15 -17.79
C LEU A 239 13.69 -14.95 -16.27
N GLN A 240 13.59 -16.01 -15.47
CA GLN A 240 13.72 -15.96 -14.01
C GLN A 240 15.13 -15.55 -13.58
N SER A 241 16.17 -16.12 -14.20
CA SER A 241 17.57 -15.73 -13.98
C SER A 241 17.84 -14.26 -14.33
N VAL A 242 17.31 -13.79 -15.47
CA VAL A 242 17.42 -12.37 -15.85
C VAL A 242 16.69 -11.46 -14.85
N LYS A 243 15.50 -11.83 -14.37
CA LYS A 243 14.77 -11.09 -13.32
C LYS A 243 15.57 -11.01 -12.02
N GLN A 244 16.17 -12.11 -11.57
CA GLN A 244 17.04 -12.14 -10.39
C GLN A 244 18.24 -11.19 -10.55
N ARG A 245 18.94 -11.26 -11.70
CA ARG A 245 20.06 -10.36 -12.02
C ARG A 245 19.64 -8.89 -12.08
N VAL A 246 18.44 -8.58 -12.58
CA VAL A 246 17.90 -7.20 -12.53
C VAL A 246 17.70 -6.75 -11.09
N THR A 247 17.06 -7.56 -10.23
CA THR A 247 16.87 -7.18 -8.81
C THR A 247 18.19 -7.06 -8.03
N GLU A 248 19.21 -7.83 -8.39
CA GLU A 248 20.56 -7.65 -7.84
C GLU A 248 21.20 -6.33 -8.30
N LEU A 249 21.10 -6.01 -9.60
CA LEU A 249 21.59 -4.75 -10.14
C LEU A 249 20.87 -3.54 -9.51
N GLU A 250 19.55 -3.59 -9.35
CA GLU A 250 18.75 -2.58 -8.63
C GLU A 250 19.26 -2.38 -7.18
N ARG A 251 19.58 -3.47 -6.47
CA ARG A 251 20.15 -3.41 -5.11
C ARG A 251 21.56 -2.80 -5.12
N THR A 252 22.42 -3.15 -6.07
CA THR A 252 23.76 -2.56 -6.17
C THR A 252 23.71 -1.08 -6.54
N LEU A 253 22.85 -0.68 -7.47
CA LEU A 253 22.65 0.72 -7.85
C LEU A 253 22.13 1.56 -6.67
N SER A 254 21.21 1.00 -5.87
CA SER A 254 20.74 1.62 -4.63
C SER A 254 21.86 1.81 -3.62
N SER A 255 22.73 0.79 -3.45
CA SER A 255 23.88 0.83 -2.56
C SER A 255 24.97 1.81 -3.02
N VAL A 256 25.19 1.95 -4.33
CA VAL A 256 26.12 2.93 -4.89
C VAL A 256 25.55 4.34 -4.75
N SER A 257 24.23 4.53 -4.91
CA SER A 257 23.59 5.83 -4.72
C SER A 257 23.63 6.30 -3.25
N THR A 258 23.48 5.40 -2.27
CA THR A 258 23.64 5.78 -0.86
C THR A 258 25.11 6.08 -0.52
N GLN A 259 26.07 5.30 -1.03
CA GLN A 259 27.50 5.59 -0.88
C GLN A 259 27.90 6.92 -1.54
N GLN A 260 27.37 7.22 -2.73
CA GLN A 260 27.58 8.51 -3.40
C GLN A 260 27.06 9.66 -2.53
N LYS A 261 25.82 9.57 -2.02
CA LYS A 261 25.25 10.60 -1.12
C LYS A 261 26.04 10.77 0.18
N GLN A 262 26.68 9.72 0.69
CA GLN A 262 27.59 9.80 1.83
C GLN A 262 28.91 10.49 1.46
N ALA A 263 29.52 10.13 0.32
CA ALA A 263 30.73 10.78 -0.18
C ALA A 263 30.51 12.28 -0.49
N GLU A 264 29.35 12.65 -1.04
CA GLU A 264 28.96 14.04 -1.29
C GLU A 264 28.76 14.85 0.01
N LYS A 265 28.31 14.23 1.11
CA LYS A 265 28.25 14.86 2.43
C LYS A 265 29.65 15.09 3.00
N LEU A 266 30.47 14.04 3.04
CA LEU A 266 31.86 14.11 3.52
C LEU A 266 32.68 15.12 2.72
N ASN A 267 32.50 15.20 1.40
CA ASN A 267 33.19 16.20 0.58
C ASN A 267 32.75 17.62 0.95
N LYS A 268 31.45 17.88 1.15
CA LYS A 268 30.93 19.18 1.62
C LYS A 268 31.39 19.55 3.03
N GLU A 269 31.72 18.56 3.87
CA GLU A 269 32.32 18.77 5.19
C GLU A 269 33.79 19.15 5.04
N LEU A 270 34.57 18.42 4.24
CA LEU A 270 35.96 18.74 3.91
C LEU A 270 36.12 20.11 3.21
N GLU A 271 35.16 20.52 2.38
CA GLU A 271 35.16 21.86 1.77
C GLU A 271 34.96 22.98 2.81
N LYS A 272 34.09 22.77 3.80
CA LYS A 272 33.92 23.70 4.93
C LYS A 272 35.19 23.75 5.79
N GLU A 273 35.79 22.60 6.10
CA GLU A 273 37.05 22.55 6.87
C GLU A 273 38.18 23.27 6.13
N ARG A 274 38.34 23.00 4.83
CA ARG A 274 39.28 23.72 3.93
C ARG A 274 39.10 25.23 4.00
N ASP A 275 37.85 25.71 3.92
CA ASP A 275 37.58 27.15 3.87
C ASP A 275 37.64 27.81 5.25
N ASN A 276 37.31 27.10 6.34
CA ASN A 276 37.60 27.51 7.71
C ASN A 276 39.11 27.63 7.95
N LEU A 277 39.91 26.65 7.52
CA LEU A 277 41.37 26.68 7.63
C LEU A 277 41.99 27.80 6.78
N ARG A 278 41.42 28.13 5.61
CA ARG A 278 41.80 29.31 4.82
C ARG A 278 41.51 30.62 5.57
N LEU A 279 40.33 30.75 6.19
CA LEU A 279 39.99 31.94 6.97
C LEU A 279 40.92 32.12 8.19
N GLU A 280 41.20 31.04 8.92
CA GLU A 280 42.14 31.10 10.05
C GLU A 280 43.59 31.35 9.58
N SER A 281 44.01 30.80 8.43
CA SER A 281 45.31 31.10 7.82
C SER A 281 45.43 32.59 7.42
N LEU A 282 44.38 33.19 6.84
CA LEU A 282 44.34 34.62 6.53
C LEU A 282 44.37 35.49 7.80
N LYS A 283 43.69 35.07 8.87
CA LYS A 283 43.70 35.72 10.19
C LYS A 283 45.09 35.64 10.83
N ILE A 284 45.73 34.47 10.83
CA ILE A 284 47.11 34.30 11.30
C ILE A 284 48.09 35.14 10.47
N SER A 285 47.90 35.26 9.15
CA SER A 285 48.73 36.14 8.31
C SER A 285 48.62 37.60 8.75
N LYS A 286 47.40 38.13 8.90
CA LYS A 286 47.17 39.51 9.36
C LYS A 286 47.84 39.78 10.70
N ASN A 287 47.58 38.93 11.70
CA ASN A 287 48.22 39.04 13.02
C ASN A 287 49.76 38.97 12.92
N THR A 288 50.30 38.16 12.01
CA THR A 288 51.75 38.04 11.76
C THR A 288 52.31 39.32 11.12
N ASP A 289 51.58 39.96 10.23
CA ASP A 289 51.99 41.19 9.55
C ASP A 289 51.86 42.43 10.48
N GLU A 290 50.83 42.46 11.33
CA GLU A 290 50.70 43.42 12.45
C GLU A 290 51.88 43.29 13.44
N LEU A 291 52.24 42.06 13.83
CA LEU A 291 53.38 41.80 14.70
C LEU A 291 54.73 42.16 14.04
N LYS A 292 54.88 41.97 12.71
CA LYS A 292 56.05 42.47 11.98
C LYS A 292 56.13 44.00 12.05
N GLN A 293 55.02 44.70 11.82
CA GLN A 293 54.98 46.17 11.87
C GLN A 293 55.39 46.68 13.26
N GLN A 294 54.78 46.14 14.32
CA GLN A 294 55.14 46.48 15.71
C GLN A 294 56.63 46.23 15.99
N ASN A 295 57.20 45.14 15.49
CA ASN A 295 58.61 44.83 15.65
C ASN A 295 59.53 45.79 14.87
N SER A 296 59.16 46.21 13.65
CA SER A 296 59.89 47.28 12.94
C SER A 296 59.83 48.62 13.68
N GLU A 297 58.65 49.04 14.17
CA GLU A 297 58.53 50.28 14.95
C GLU A 297 59.35 50.25 16.25
N LEU A 298 59.41 49.10 16.93
CA LEU A 298 60.26 48.92 18.12
C LEU A 298 61.75 48.91 17.76
N SER A 299 62.13 48.31 16.61
CA SER A 299 63.51 48.33 16.12
C SER A 299 63.97 49.73 15.74
N GLU A 300 63.13 50.54 15.08
CA GLU A 300 63.41 51.94 14.78
C GLU A 300 63.58 52.78 16.05
N LYS A 301 62.68 52.63 17.04
CA LYS A 301 62.80 53.29 18.36
C LYS A 301 64.09 52.89 19.08
N LEU A 302 64.47 51.62 19.03
CA LEU A 302 65.74 51.13 19.60
C LEU A 302 66.96 51.70 18.87
N ASN A 303 66.94 51.75 17.54
CA ASN A 303 68.03 52.33 16.75
C ASN A 303 68.19 53.83 17.00
N ALA A 304 67.09 54.57 17.16
CA ALA A 304 67.11 55.99 17.55
C ALA A 304 67.78 56.17 18.93
N LEU A 305 67.37 55.40 19.94
CA LEU A 305 67.97 55.43 21.28
C LEU A 305 69.45 55.02 21.28
N ILE A 306 69.86 54.07 20.41
CA ILE A 306 71.27 53.69 20.24
C ILE A 306 72.07 54.86 19.63
N SER A 307 71.51 55.56 18.63
CA SER A 307 72.14 56.74 18.02
C SER A 307 72.25 57.91 19.01
N GLU A 308 71.22 58.15 19.81
CA GLU A 308 71.21 59.16 20.88
C GLU A 308 72.25 58.81 21.95
N ASN A 309 72.31 57.55 22.40
CA ASN A 309 73.32 57.10 23.36
C ASN A 309 74.75 57.16 22.79
N ALA A 310 74.94 56.93 21.49
CA ALA A 310 76.22 57.15 20.82
C ALA A 310 76.61 58.64 20.78
N SER A 311 75.65 59.53 20.50
CA SER A 311 75.85 60.98 20.55
C SER A 311 76.24 61.46 21.96
N MET A 312 75.49 61.03 22.98
CA MET A 312 75.82 61.33 24.39
C MET A 312 77.19 60.78 24.80
N ARG A 313 77.61 59.62 24.30
CA ARG A 313 78.98 59.10 24.56
C ARG A 313 80.07 59.93 23.88
N LEU A 314 79.83 60.46 22.69
CA LEU A 314 80.76 61.37 22.02
C LEU A 314 80.85 62.69 22.79
N GLU A 315 79.71 63.26 23.20
CA GLU A 315 79.65 64.47 24.01
C GLU A 315 80.34 64.30 25.38
N VAL A 316 80.04 63.22 26.11
CA VAL A 316 80.74 62.87 27.36
C VAL A 316 82.23 62.65 27.12
N GLY A 317 82.61 62.05 25.99
CA GLY A 317 84.02 61.89 25.59
C GLY A 317 84.73 63.22 25.31
N ASP A 318 84.05 64.18 24.70
CA ASP A 318 84.60 65.52 24.43
C ASP A 318 84.59 66.39 25.69
N LEU A 319 83.59 66.28 26.57
CA LEU A 319 83.60 66.86 27.91
C LEU A 319 84.72 66.26 28.76
N HIS A 320 85.00 64.96 28.64
CA HIS A 320 86.12 64.33 29.33
C HIS A 320 87.48 64.84 28.80
N LYS A 321 87.67 64.98 27.49
CA LYS A 321 88.88 65.62 26.93
C LYS A 321 89.02 67.07 27.40
N ARG A 322 87.93 67.84 27.47
CA ARG A 322 87.94 69.19 28.04
C ARG A 322 88.30 69.20 29.52
N LEU A 323 87.83 68.22 30.29
CA LEU A 323 88.20 68.03 31.69
C LEU A 323 89.68 67.64 31.83
N GLU A 324 90.19 66.67 31.07
CA GLU A 324 91.61 66.31 31.02
C GLU A 324 92.49 67.52 30.64
N MET A 325 92.05 68.33 29.67
CA MET A 325 92.73 69.58 29.31
C MET A 325 92.66 70.63 30.44
N ALA A 326 91.53 70.76 31.13
CA ALA A 326 91.37 71.68 32.25
C ALA A 326 92.19 71.24 33.47
N ASP A 327 92.18 69.96 33.82
CA ASP A 327 93.02 69.36 34.87
C ASP A 327 94.50 69.48 34.51
N LEU A 328 94.88 69.30 33.24
CA LEU A 328 96.26 69.46 32.79
C LEU A 328 96.69 70.94 32.75
N MET A 329 95.78 71.88 32.47
CA MET A 329 96.02 73.31 32.71
C MET A 329 96.18 73.58 34.22
N ILE A 330 95.25 73.14 35.07
CA ILE A 330 95.33 73.26 36.54
C ILE A 330 96.63 72.61 37.08
N GLN A 331 97.12 71.53 36.48
CA GLN A 331 98.37 70.86 36.86
C GLN A 331 99.60 71.63 36.36
N GLN A 332 99.60 72.13 35.13
CA GLN A 332 100.63 73.07 34.63
C GLN A 332 100.69 74.33 35.48
N PHE A 333 99.54 74.77 36.01
CA PHE A 333 99.37 75.96 36.81
C PHE A 333 99.67 75.77 38.31
N SER A 334 99.48 74.58 38.87
CA SER A 334 99.87 74.26 40.25
C SER A 334 101.34 73.81 40.34
N SER A 335 101.93 73.35 39.24
CA SER A 335 103.39 73.21 39.08
C SER A 335 104.09 74.52 38.69
N GLN A 336 103.43 75.42 37.95
CA GLN A 336 103.84 76.83 37.82
C GLN A 336 103.29 77.68 38.96
N SER A 337 103.90 77.55 40.14
CA SER A 337 103.71 78.44 41.30
C SER A 337 104.22 79.87 41.03
N GLY A 338 103.60 80.55 40.06
CA GLY A 338 104.00 81.86 39.55
C GLY A 338 103.08 82.53 38.52
N THR A 339 102.04 81.85 37.98
CA THR A 339 101.12 82.43 36.97
C THR A 339 99.70 82.62 37.51
N PRO A 340 99.11 83.84 37.48
CA PRO A 340 97.81 84.11 38.11
C PRO A 340 96.60 83.54 37.36
N ASP A 341 96.73 83.30 36.05
CA ASP A 341 95.67 82.83 35.13
C ASP A 341 94.98 81.53 35.61
N ALA A 342 95.74 80.64 36.24
CA ALA A 342 95.29 79.47 36.99
C ALA A 342 94.07 79.70 37.89
N ASN A 343 94.26 80.58 38.86
CA ASN A 343 93.32 80.90 39.92
C ASN A 343 92.28 81.92 39.42
N GLN A 344 92.35 82.29 38.15
CA GLN A 344 91.34 83.04 37.42
C GLN A 344 90.45 82.07 36.63
N GLN A 345 91.00 81.14 35.84
CA GLN A 345 90.25 80.11 35.12
C GLN A 345 89.48 79.15 36.06
N LEU A 346 90.09 78.69 37.17
CA LEU A 346 89.36 77.90 38.16
C LEU A 346 88.20 78.70 38.79
N ARG A 347 88.36 80.02 38.93
CA ARG A 347 87.30 80.93 39.40
C ARG A 347 86.21 81.09 38.35
N MET A 348 86.57 81.32 37.09
CA MET A 348 85.62 81.37 35.96
C MET A 348 84.77 80.09 35.90
N MET A 349 85.37 78.90 36.00
CA MET A 349 84.61 77.64 36.01
C MET A 349 83.72 77.46 37.24
N GLN A 350 84.12 78.01 38.40
CA GLN A 350 83.27 78.01 39.61
C GLN A 350 82.12 79.03 39.48
N GLU A 351 82.40 80.22 38.96
CA GLU A 351 81.44 81.28 38.68
C GLU A 351 80.44 80.87 37.58
N GLU A 352 80.87 80.13 36.56
CA GLU A 352 80.01 79.52 35.53
C GLU A 352 79.13 78.41 36.11
N ARG A 353 79.71 77.50 36.91
CA ARG A 353 78.93 76.46 37.63
C ARG A 353 77.88 77.09 38.54
N ASP A 354 78.24 78.13 39.27
CA ASP A 354 77.34 78.78 40.23
C ASP A 354 76.28 79.64 39.51
N GLN A 355 76.60 80.22 38.34
CA GLN A 355 75.62 80.82 37.43
C GLN A 355 74.65 79.78 36.85
N LEU A 356 75.13 78.62 36.38
CA LEU A 356 74.27 77.54 35.89
C LEU A 356 73.40 76.94 37.00
N GLY A 357 73.94 76.86 38.22
CA GLY A 357 73.18 76.52 39.43
C GLY A 357 72.05 77.52 39.70
N ALA A 358 72.37 78.82 39.66
CA ALA A 358 71.37 79.89 39.82
C ALA A 358 70.31 79.90 38.70
N GLN A 359 70.69 79.60 37.46
CA GLN A 359 69.74 79.44 36.35
C GLN A 359 68.83 78.22 36.55
N LEU A 360 69.35 77.09 37.04
CA LEU A 360 68.54 75.91 37.36
C LEU A 360 67.57 76.17 38.53
N THR A 361 67.99 76.89 39.58
CA THR A 361 67.06 77.29 40.66
C THR A 361 66.02 78.27 40.15
N GLN A 362 66.40 79.28 39.36
CA GLN A 362 65.47 80.25 38.76
C GLN A 362 64.44 79.57 37.85
N MET A 363 64.86 78.61 37.01
CA MET A 363 63.94 77.83 36.17
C MET A 363 63.01 76.96 37.02
N SER A 364 63.52 76.29 38.06
CA SER A 364 62.71 75.51 39.01
C SER A 364 61.67 76.37 39.73
N GLU A 365 62.07 77.56 40.21
CA GLU A 365 61.19 78.54 40.85
C GLU A 365 60.11 79.05 39.86
N SER A 366 60.47 79.32 38.60
CA SER A 366 59.49 79.72 37.58
C SER A 366 58.47 78.62 37.27
N LEU A 367 58.89 77.35 37.25
CA LEU A 367 57.98 76.21 37.06
C LEU A 367 57.07 75.99 38.27
N GLN A 368 57.56 76.23 39.49
CA GLN A 368 56.74 76.20 40.70
C GLN A 368 55.73 77.36 40.73
N GLN A 369 56.14 78.57 40.31
CA GLN A 369 55.25 79.73 40.17
C GLN A 369 54.15 79.46 39.14
N LEU A 370 54.50 79.00 37.93
CA LEU A 370 53.52 78.65 36.88
C LEU A 370 52.58 77.51 37.31
N SER A 371 53.05 76.55 38.11
CA SER A 371 52.17 75.53 38.71
C SER A 371 51.20 76.14 39.72
N ALA A 372 51.69 77.01 40.62
CA ALA A 372 50.85 77.66 41.63
C ALA A 372 49.83 78.63 41.00
N GLU A 373 50.21 79.34 39.93
CA GLU A 373 49.30 80.18 39.14
C GLU A 373 48.23 79.33 38.46
N ARG A 374 48.60 78.23 37.77
CA ARG A 374 47.64 77.27 37.20
C ARG A 374 46.64 76.80 38.26
N ASP A 375 47.14 76.36 39.41
CA ASP A 375 46.29 75.81 40.47
C ASP A 375 45.36 76.88 41.08
N GLN A 376 45.83 78.13 41.19
CA GLN A 376 44.98 79.26 41.56
C GLN A 376 43.93 79.59 40.48
N TYR A 377 44.26 79.50 39.19
CA TYR A 377 43.28 79.67 38.11
C TYR A 377 42.23 78.56 38.07
N VAL A 378 42.63 77.30 38.32
CA VAL A 378 41.69 76.18 38.45
C VAL A 378 40.73 76.40 39.61
N GLU A 379 41.24 76.86 40.76
CA GLU A 379 40.38 77.11 41.93
C GLU A 379 39.46 78.33 41.72
N LYS A 380 39.93 79.41 41.09
CA LYS A 380 39.08 80.55 40.67
C LYS A 380 37.95 80.11 39.74
N LEU A 381 38.25 79.28 38.73
CA LEU A 381 37.23 78.73 37.82
C LEU A 381 36.23 77.83 38.57
N ARG A 382 36.67 77.13 39.63
CA ARG A 382 35.80 76.33 40.51
C ARG A 382 34.89 77.21 41.37
N GLU A 383 35.40 78.33 41.89
CA GLU A 383 34.65 79.33 42.65
C GLU A 383 33.63 80.07 41.76
N GLU A 384 34.05 80.57 40.60
CA GLU A 384 33.17 81.19 39.60
C GLU A 384 32.09 80.21 39.14
N GLY A 385 32.44 78.96 38.84
CA GLY A 385 31.49 77.91 38.50
C GLY A 385 30.44 77.64 39.58
N ALA A 386 30.85 77.66 40.85
CA ALA A 386 29.93 77.53 41.99
C ALA A 386 28.98 78.75 42.12
N VAL A 387 29.49 79.97 41.93
CA VAL A 387 28.67 81.20 41.94
C VAL A 387 27.67 81.20 40.78
N TRP A 388 28.07 80.77 39.58
CA TRP A 388 27.14 80.62 38.45
C TRP A 388 26.09 79.54 38.71
N GLN A 389 26.47 78.41 39.32
CA GLN A 389 25.53 77.35 39.69
C GLN A 389 24.51 77.85 40.73
N GLU A 390 24.94 78.55 41.77
CA GLU A 390 24.04 79.19 42.74
C GLU A 390 23.13 80.21 42.05
N ARG A 391 23.67 81.04 41.15
CA ARG A 391 22.89 82.07 40.45
C ARG A 391 21.83 81.47 39.53
N VAL A 392 22.14 80.36 38.85
CA VAL A 392 21.16 79.59 38.05
C VAL A 392 20.10 78.97 38.96
N GLN A 393 20.48 78.44 40.13
CA GLN A 393 19.52 77.90 41.09
C GLN A 393 18.58 78.99 41.63
N GLN A 394 19.11 80.13 42.10
CA GLN A 394 18.32 81.30 42.53
C GLN A 394 17.34 81.76 41.45
N LEU A 395 17.77 81.82 40.18
CA LEU A 395 16.89 82.17 39.05
C LEU A 395 15.82 81.09 38.79
N SER A 396 16.15 79.81 38.94
CA SER A 396 15.18 78.72 38.79
C SER A 396 14.11 78.74 39.89
N GLU A 397 14.50 79.07 41.12
CA GLU A 397 13.58 79.24 42.27
C GLU A 397 12.70 80.48 42.08
N GLN A 398 13.25 81.60 41.58
CA GLN A 398 12.47 82.79 41.20
C GLN A 398 11.49 82.49 40.06
N ILE A 399 11.88 81.72 39.04
CA ILE A 399 10.98 81.31 37.95
C ILE A 399 9.86 80.40 38.48
N GLN A 400 10.15 79.49 39.41
CA GLN A 400 9.13 78.67 40.06
C GLN A 400 8.15 79.53 40.89
N LEU A 401 8.65 80.45 41.71
CA LEU A 401 7.81 81.38 42.48
C LEU A 401 6.95 82.25 41.55
N LEU A 402 7.54 82.89 40.54
CA LEU A 402 6.81 83.68 39.54
C LEU A 402 5.79 82.84 38.75
N SER A 403 6.02 81.54 38.55
CA SER A 403 5.03 80.65 37.93
C SER A 403 3.83 80.37 38.85
N GLN A 404 4.08 80.19 40.15
CA GLN A 404 3.04 79.99 41.17
C GLN A 404 2.26 81.27 41.44
N GLU A 405 2.95 82.42 41.50
CA GLU A 405 2.34 83.75 41.57
C GLU A 405 1.54 84.06 40.31
N LYS A 406 2.04 83.73 39.12
CA LYS A 406 1.30 83.90 37.86
C LYS A 406 0.03 83.05 37.83
N GLU A 407 0.06 81.79 38.25
CA GLU A 407 -1.14 80.95 38.26
C GLU A 407 -2.12 81.38 39.37
N SER A 408 -1.61 81.83 40.52
CA SER A 408 -2.43 82.43 41.59
C SER A 408 -3.09 83.74 41.13
N ALA A 409 -2.33 84.62 40.46
CA ALA A 409 -2.81 85.87 39.88
C ALA A 409 -3.78 85.61 38.73
N ARG A 410 -3.59 84.53 37.96
CA ARG A 410 -4.56 84.07 36.95
C ARG A 410 -5.87 83.64 37.59
N ILE A 411 -5.82 82.85 38.67
CA ILE A 411 -7.01 82.47 39.45
C ILE A 411 -7.72 83.69 40.06
N GLU A 412 -6.97 84.72 40.49
CA GLU A 412 -7.57 86.00 40.90
C GLU A 412 -8.06 86.86 39.72
N VAL A 413 -7.43 86.78 38.54
CA VAL A 413 -7.92 87.43 37.31
C VAL A 413 -9.22 86.77 36.85
N ASP A 414 -9.35 85.44 36.83
CA ASP A 414 -10.61 84.75 36.49
C ASP A 414 -11.76 85.16 37.46
N LYS A 415 -11.44 85.32 38.76
CA LYS A 415 -12.37 85.87 39.77
C LYS A 415 -12.68 87.35 39.56
N LEU A 416 -11.69 88.15 39.16
CA LEU A 416 -11.88 89.57 38.90
C LEU A 416 -12.58 89.81 37.56
N GLU A 417 -12.43 88.97 36.55
CA GLU A 417 -13.16 89.03 35.29
C GLU A 417 -14.64 88.70 35.53
N THR A 418 -14.95 87.66 36.30
CA THR A 418 -16.34 87.43 36.73
C THR A 418 -16.89 88.64 37.52
N ARG A 419 -16.14 89.16 38.50
CA ARG A 419 -16.48 90.40 39.24
C ARG A 419 -16.60 91.66 38.36
N VAL A 420 -15.85 91.76 37.27
CA VAL A 420 -15.85 92.90 36.34
C VAL A 420 -16.97 92.75 35.32
N THR A 421 -17.40 91.54 34.94
CA THR A 421 -18.68 91.35 34.25
C THR A 421 -19.87 91.72 35.14
N GLU A 422 -19.78 91.51 36.47
CA GLU A 422 -20.77 92.01 37.44
C GLU A 422 -20.74 93.55 37.60
N LEU A 423 -19.58 94.22 37.43
CA LEU A 423 -19.41 95.66 37.68
C LEU A 423 -19.45 96.55 36.43
N LEU A 424 -19.16 96.03 35.23
CA LEU A 424 -19.43 96.71 33.96
C LEU A 424 -20.93 96.81 33.66
N LEU A 425 -21.76 96.03 34.36
CA LEU A 425 -23.21 96.24 34.45
C LEU A 425 -23.60 97.45 35.33
N ALA A 426 -22.64 98.14 35.98
CA ALA A 426 -22.94 99.02 37.11
C ALA A 426 -22.20 100.39 37.19
N SER A 427 -21.28 100.76 36.29
CA SER A 427 -20.46 101.99 36.48
C SER A 427 -20.02 102.73 35.20
N ALA A 428 -20.20 104.07 35.17
CA ALA A 428 -19.58 105.03 34.23
C ALA A 428 -19.73 106.52 34.68
N ALA A 429 -18.62 107.29 34.94
CA ALA A 429 -18.44 108.78 34.76
C ALA A 429 -17.27 109.51 35.55
N GLU A 430 -16.22 110.02 34.84
CA GLU A 430 -15.59 111.40 34.73
C GLU A 430 -14.81 112.29 35.83
N PRO A 431 -13.89 113.27 35.45
CA PRO A 431 -12.72 113.91 36.23
C PRO A 431 -12.34 115.50 36.05
N THR A 432 -11.11 116.09 36.37
CA THR A 432 -10.34 117.36 35.81
C THR A 432 -9.29 118.25 36.71
N GLU A 433 -8.46 119.22 36.18
CA GLU A 433 -7.19 119.95 36.73
C GLU A 433 -6.82 121.50 36.37
N THR A 434 -5.71 122.20 36.88
CA THR A 434 -4.85 123.41 36.32
C THR A 434 -3.96 124.36 37.30
N GLU A 435 -2.96 125.24 36.87
CA GLU A 435 -1.99 126.11 37.75
C GLU A 435 -1.34 127.59 37.31
N PRO A 436 -0.01 128.09 37.36
CA PRO A 436 0.47 129.51 37.81
C PRO A 436 1.58 130.42 37.02
N LEU A 437 2.05 131.66 37.48
CA LEU A 437 3.24 132.54 36.97
C LEU A 437 3.68 133.92 37.71
N ALA A 438 4.92 134.57 37.54
CA ALA A 438 5.39 135.97 38.06
C ALA A 438 6.79 136.68 37.64
N PRO A 439 7.03 138.07 37.67
CA PRO A 439 8.32 138.93 37.45
C PRO A 439 8.57 140.24 38.38
N ALA A 440 9.43 141.35 38.32
CA ALA A 440 10.77 141.98 37.85
C ALA A 440 10.94 143.50 38.45
N GLY A 441 11.94 144.49 38.41
CA GLY A 441 13.36 144.88 37.97
C GLY A 441 13.86 146.42 38.28
N PRO A 442 15.16 146.94 38.16
CA PRO A 442 15.76 148.25 38.76
C PRO A 442 16.82 149.22 37.99
N SER A 443 17.32 150.42 38.52
CA SER A 443 18.50 151.31 38.03
C SER A 443 19.11 152.50 38.92
N GLU A 444 20.46 152.73 38.92
CA GLU A 444 21.24 154.02 39.14
C GLU A 444 22.49 154.07 38.20
N VAL A 445 22.40 153.43 37.03
CA VAL A 445 23.53 152.64 36.51
C VAL A 445 24.27 153.26 35.30
N GLU A 446 23.71 154.29 34.63
CA GLU A 446 24.11 154.76 33.28
C GLU A 446 25.56 155.27 33.08
N LEU A 447 26.31 155.63 34.13
CA LEU A 447 27.69 156.12 33.99
C LEU A 447 28.73 155.06 34.38
N ALA A 448 28.41 154.19 35.35
CA ALA A 448 29.07 152.90 35.47
C ALA A 448 28.99 152.17 34.11
N LEU A 449 27.77 152.09 33.55
CA LEU A 449 27.42 151.55 32.23
C LEU A 449 28.30 152.02 31.06
N ARG A 450 29.07 153.12 31.14
CA ARG A 450 29.98 153.54 30.06
C ARG A 450 31.38 152.94 30.16
N GLN A 451 32.00 152.98 31.34
CA GLN A 451 33.25 152.23 31.57
C GLN A 451 33.00 150.73 31.58
N GLU A 452 31.82 150.34 32.04
CA GLU A 452 31.24 149.02 31.93
C GLU A 452 30.90 148.70 30.46
N CYS A 453 30.45 149.61 29.60
CA CYS A 453 30.35 149.35 28.15
C CYS A 453 31.72 149.08 27.51
N GLU A 454 32.77 149.80 27.86
CA GLU A 454 34.13 149.53 27.32
C GLU A 454 34.68 148.20 27.83
N LYS A 455 34.47 147.88 29.12
CA LYS A 455 34.79 146.55 29.68
C LYS A 455 33.95 145.46 29.02
N LEU A 456 32.63 145.64 28.91
CA LEU A 456 31.70 144.74 28.22
C LEU A 456 32.06 144.59 26.74
N GLN A 457 32.66 145.57 26.08
CA GLN A 457 33.18 145.41 24.71
C GLN A 457 34.44 144.54 24.67
N GLN A 458 35.37 144.69 25.62
CA GLN A 458 36.54 143.82 25.75
C GLN A 458 36.14 142.40 26.18
N GLU A 459 35.22 142.28 27.13
CA GLU A 459 34.63 141.04 27.59
C GLU A 459 33.83 140.37 26.47
N LEU A 460 33.00 141.10 25.71
CA LEU A 460 32.29 140.62 24.52
C LEU A 460 33.27 140.16 23.45
N HIS A 461 34.37 140.86 23.20
CA HIS A 461 35.38 140.40 22.24
C HIS A 461 36.11 139.13 22.75
N SER A 462 36.38 139.03 24.05
CA SER A 462 36.94 137.83 24.67
C SER A 462 35.94 136.65 24.65
N LEU A 463 34.65 136.94 24.83
CA LEU A 463 33.56 135.98 24.85
C LEU A 463 33.21 135.52 23.44
N GLN A 464 33.28 136.42 22.45
CA GLN A 464 33.18 136.11 21.02
C GLN A 464 34.36 135.23 20.58
N SER A 465 35.58 135.50 21.08
CA SER A 465 36.75 134.67 20.83
C SER A 465 36.61 133.28 21.46
N ARG A 466 36.15 133.19 22.73
CA ARG A 466 35.83 131.92 23.40
C ARG A 466 34.69 131.17 22.72
N TYR A 467 33.64 131.86 22.29
CA TYR A 467 32.52 131.28 21.55
C TYR A 467 32.97 130.76 20.19
N GLN A 468 33.82 131.49 19.47
CA GLN A 468 34.36 131.05 18.19
C GLN A 468 35.29 129.84 18.34
N ALA A 469 36.09 129.78 19.42
CA ALA A 469 36.82 128.57 19.79
C ALA A 469 35.86 127.41 20.14
N GLN A 470 34.86 127.64 21.00
CA GLN A 470 33.86 126.62 21.37
C GLN A 470 33.02 126.13 20.18
N VAL A 471 32.78 126.96 19.15
CA VAL A 471 32.16 126.56 17.88
C VAL A 471 33.12 125.71 17.04
N GLN A 472 34.42 126.02 17.03
CA GLN A 472 35.44 125.17 16.40
C GLN A 472 35.55 123.82 17.12
N ASP A 473 35.61 123.81 18.46
CA ASP A 473 35.66 122.61 19.30
C ASP A 473 34.41 121.75 19.10
N ASN A 474 33.21 122.35 19.15
CA ASN A 474 31.96 121.66 18.82
C ASN A 474 31.98 121.10 17.39
N SER A 475 32.52 121.82 16.39
CA SER A 475 32.60 121.31 15.02
C SER A 475 33.59 120.14 14.86
N GLN A 476 34.62 120.06 15.72
CA GLN A 476 35.52 118.90 15.80
C GLN A 476 34.85 117.73 16.51
N LEU A 477 34.15 117.98 17.62
CA LEU A 477 33.37 116.97 18.34
C LEU A 477 32.25 116.38 17.47
N SER A 478 31.52 117.19 16.69
CA SER A 478 30.52 116.69 15.74
C SER A 478 31.13 115.78 14.66
N ARG A 479 32.35 116.08 14.18
CA ARG A 479 33.06 115.19 13.24
C ARG A 479 33.49 113.89 13.90
N LEU A 480 34.03 113.96 15.12
CA LEU A 480 34.44 112.78 15.88
C LEU A 480 33.25 111.90 16.29
N ASN A 481 32.08 112.49 16.55
CA ASN A 481 30.83 111.76 16.73
C ASN A 481 30.38 111.12 15.42
N GLN A 482 30.38 111.84 14.30
CA GLN A 482 30.04 111.26 12.99
C GLN A 482 30.97 110.08 12.63
N GLU A 483 32.29 110.21 12.83
CA GLU A 483 33.24 109.09 12.64
C GLU A 483 32.96 107.90 13.58
N GLN A 484 32.43 108.14 14.78
CA GLN A 484 32.03 107.07 15.70
C GLN A 484 30.70 106.44 15.30
N GLU A 485 29.70 107.23 14.89
CA GLU A 485 28.41 106.77 14.37
C GLU A 485 28.59 105.94 13.08
N GLU A 486 29.48 106.35 12.18
CA GLU A 486 29.83 105.59 10.97
C GLU A 486 30.51 104.26 11.33
N ARG A 487 31.51 104.26 12.24
CA ARG A 487 32.17 103.02 12.72
C ARG A 487 31.21 102.09 13.48
N LEU A 488 30.31 102.63 14.31
CA LEU A 488 29.28 101.85 14.99
C LEU A 488 28.33 101.22 13.97
N SER A 489 27.89 101.99 12.97
CA SER A 489 27.02 101.47 11.92
C SER A 489 27.71 100.46 11.01
N GLU A 490 29.04 100.50 10.85
CA GLU A 490 29.80 99.42 10.19
C GLU A 490 29.88 98.17 11.08
N LEU A 491 30.17 98.32 12.38
CA LEU A 491 30.20 97.22 13.34
C LEU A 491 28.83 96.52 13.44
N GLU A 492 27.73 97.27 13.53
CA GLU A 492 26.36 96.77 13.50
C GLU A 492 26.09 95.94 12.23
N LYS A 493 26.49 96.44 11.05
CA LYS A 493 26.36 95.70 9.78
C LYS A 493 27.19 94.41 9.77
N THR A 494 28.36 94.39 10.41
CA THR A 494 29.16 93.15 10.53
C THR A 494 28.55 92.16 11.52
N LEU A 495 28.02 92.64 12.65
CA LEU A 495 27.29 91.81 13.63
C LEU A 495 26.01 91.23 13.04
N GLN A 496 25.25 92.01 12.27
CA GLN A 496 24.04 91.51 11.62
C GLN A 496 24.38 90.43 10.59
N ARG A 497 25.37 90.65 9.71
CA ARG A 497 25.86 89.60 8.79
C ARG A 497 26.33 88.34 9.52
N GLN A 498 27.04 88.47 10.65
CA GLN A 498 27.44 87.33 11.46
C GLN A 498 26.26 86.62 12.13
N SER A 499 25.19 87.36 12.47
CA SER A 499 23.93 86.78 12.95
C SER A 499 23.24 85.98 11.84
N ASP A 500 23.09 86.58 10.65
CA ASP A 500 22.48 85.94 9.48
C ASP A 500 23.27 84.68 9.08
N ASP A 501 24.59 84.80 8.94
CA ASP A 501 25.52 83.68 8.70
C ASP A 501 25.40 82.57 9.77
N ASN A 502 25.00 82.89 11.01
CA ASN A 502 24.85 81.90 12.09
C ASN A 502 23.48 81.22 12.07
N VAL A 503 22.43 81.93 11.66
CA VAL A 503 21.10 81.34 11.39
C VAL A 503 21.20 80.35 10.23
N ASP A 504 21.86 80.72 9.13
CA ASP A 504 22.09 79.82 7.98
C ASP A 504 22.86 78.56 8.39
N LYS A 505 23.94 78.71 9.17
CA LYS A 505 24.69 77.56 9.72
C LYS A 505 23.81 76.67 10.61
N GLN A 506 22.98 77.25 11.47
CA GLN A 506 22.08 76.49 12.33
C GLN A 506 21.03 75.72 11.49
N GLN A 507 20.43 76.36 10.49
CA GLN A 507 19.45 75.72 9.62
C GLN A 507 20.07 74.58 8.79
N ILE A 508 21.31 74.75 8.31
CA ILE A 508 22.07 73.67 7.64
C ILE A 508 22.35 72.51 8.61
N LEU A 509 22.69 72.78 9.88
CA LEU A 509 22.91 71.74 10.89
C LEU A 509 21.62 71.02 11.28
N GLU A 510 20.49 71.71 11.39
CA GLU A 510 19.17 71.13 11.67
C GLU A 510 18.70 70.25 10.49
N ASN A 511 18.84 70.72 9.25
CA ASN A 511 18.59 69.93 8.04
C ASN A 511 19.47 68.66 8.02
N MET A 512 20.78 68.80 8.26
CA MET A 512 21.71 67.66 8.29
C MET A 512 21.37 66.65 9.41
N GLN A 513 20.87 67.11 10.56
CA GLN A 513 20.37 66.22 11.62
C GLN A 513 19.06 65.52 11.22
N SER A 514 18.15 66.21 10.55
CA SER A 514 16.91 65.64 10.01
C SER A 514 17.17 64.56 8.95
N ASP A 515 18.07 64.84 8.01
CA ASP A 515 18.53 63.90 6.98
C ASP A 515 19.23 62.70 7.62
N LYS A 516 20.15 62.93 8.56
CA LYS A 516 20.82 61.86 9.33
C LYS A 516 19.81 60.98 10.06
N ALA A 517 18.77 61.54 10.67
CA ALA A 517 17.71 60.78 11.33
C ALA A 517 16.87 59.98 10.33
N THR A 518 16.54 60.57 9.18
CA THR A 518 15.75 59.93 8.11
C THR A 518 16.52 58.79 7.44
N ILE A 519 17.79 59.02 7.10
CA ILE A 519 18.72 57.99 6.60
C ILE A 519 18.91 56.89 7.64
N SER A 520 19.06 57.21 8.93
CA SER A 520 19.19 56.19 9.99
C SER A 520 17.93 55.31 10.12
N ARG A 521 16.73 55.89 9.99
CA ARG A 521 15.46 55.14 9.94
C ARG A 521 15.40 54.25 8.70
N ALA A 522 15.72 54.78 7.52
CA ALA A 522 15.72 54.04 6.26
C ALA A 522 16.75 52.90 6.24
N LEU A 523 17.95 53.10 6.81
CA LEU A 523 18.95 52.05 6.98
C LEU A 523 18.51 50.98 7.97
N THR A 524 17.84 51.36 9.06
CA THR A 524 17.26 50.40 10.04
C THR A 524 16.16 49.56 9.40
N GLN A 525 15.25 50.17 8.63
CA GLN A 525 14.22 49.45 7.87
C GLN A 525 14.84 48.53 6.80
N ASN A 526 15.84 49.00 6.05
CA ASN A 526 16.57 48.16 5.08
C ASN A 526 17.32 47.00 5.74
N ARG A 527 17.80 47.16 6.98
CA ARG A 527 18.36 46.06 7.77
C ARG A 527 17.27 45.06 8.14
N GLN A 528 16.15 45.51 8.70
CA GLN A 528 15.01 44.65 9.08
C GLN A 528 14.44 43.88 7.89
N LEU A 529 14.31 44.53 6.73
CA LEU A 529 13.89 43.86 5.48
C LEU A 529 14.88 42.79 5.02
N LYS A 530 16.19 43.01 5.18
CA LYS A 530 17.23 41.99 4.90
C LYS A 530 17.22 40.85 5.92
N GLU A 531 16.96 41.15 7.19
CA GLU A 531 16.79 40.15 8.25
C GLU A 531 15.56 39.27 7.94
N HIS A 532 14.39 39.85 7.65
CA HIS A 532 13.19 39.11 7.25
C HIS A 532 13.36 38.34 5.93
N LEU A 533 14.11 38.87 4.95
CA LEU A 533 14.42 38.13 3.73
C LEU A 533 15.31 36.91 4.02
N ALA A 534 16.29 37.05 4.91
CA ALA A 534 17.14 35.95 5.35
C ALA A 534 16.36 34.93 6.21
N GLU A 535 15.46 35.36 7.08
CA GLU A 535 14.54 34.49 7.82
C GLU A 535 13.65 33.68 6.87
N LEU A 536 13.06 34.33 5.86
CA LEU A 536 12.24 33.69 4.84
C LEU A 536 13.04 32.70 3.99
N GLN A 537 14.25 33.06 3.56
CA GLN A 537 15.16 32.16 2.83
C GLN A 537 15.56 30.94 3.68
N ASN A 538 15.91 31.15 4.95
CA ASN A 538 16.20 30.07 5.89
C ASN A 538 14.96 29.18 6.13
N GLY A 539 13.78 29.77 6.22
CA GLY A 539 12.50 29.05 6.31
C GLY A 539 12.24 28.18 5.08
N PHE A 540 12.42 28.71 3.86
CA PHE A 540 12.31 27.93 2.62
C PHE A 540 13.34 26.80 2.56
N VAL A 541 14.60 27.04 2.95
CA VAL A 541 15.65 25.99 2.96
C VAL A 541 15.31 24.89 3.97
N LYS A 542 14.89 25.25 5.21
CA LYS A 542 14.42 24.30 6.22
C LYS A 542 13.25 23.46 5.71
N LEU A 543 12.18 24.12 5.28
CA LEU A 543 10.96 23.46 4.81
C LEU A 543 11.18 22.62 3.54
N THR A 544 12.16 22.98 2.69
CA THR A 544 12.59 22.16 1.54
C THR A 544 13.36 20.91 2.00
N ASN A 545 14.27 21.05 2.96
CA ASN A 545 15.00 19.92 3.54
C ASN A 545 14.05 18.97 4.29
N GLU A 546 13.12 19.50 5.09
CA GLU A 546 12.08 18.75 5.80
C GLU A 546 11.17 18.00 4.81
N ASN A 547 10.71 18.65 3.73
CA ASN A 547 9.95 17.97 2.67
C ASN A 547 10.77 16.87 1.98
N LEU A 548 12.07 17.10 1.76
CA LEU A 548 12.97 16.10 1.17
C LEU A 548 13.17 14.91 2.12
N GLU A 549 13.35 15.13 3.42
CA GLU A 549 13.49 14.08 4.44
C GLU A 549 12.19 13.30 4.62
N LEU A 550 11.04 13.97 4.74
CA LEU A 550 9.72 13.34 4.76
C LEU A 550 9.45 12.53 3.48
N THR A 551 9.83 13.04 2.31
CA THR A 551 9.67 12.32 1.03
C THR A 551 10.59 11.10 0.94
N ASN A 552 11.85 11.21 1.38
CA ASN A 552 12.78 10.07 1.45
C ASN A 552 12.29 9.01 2.45
N GLY A 553 11.83 9.42 3.64
CA GLY A 553 11.25 8.53 4.65
C GLY A 553 10.00 7.81 4.12
N LEU A 554 9.08 8.54 3.49
CA LEU A 554 7.88 7.97 2.86
C LEU A 554 8.24 6.97 1.73
N GLN A 555 9.28 7.24 0.94
CA GLN A 555 9.77 6.29 -0.06
C GLN A 555 10.40 5.05 0.57
N GLY A 556 11.13 5.21 1.67
CA GLY A 556 11.67 4.11 2.49
C GLY A 556 10.56 3.21 3.05
N GLU A 557 9.58 3.80 3.71
CA GLU A 557 8.39 3.09 4.22
C GLU A 557 7.60 2.40 3.11
N GLN A 558 7.44 3.04 1.94
CA GLN A 558 6.85 2.38 0.77
C GLN A 558 7.69 1.22 0.24
N HIS A 559 9.01 1.24 0.35
CA HIS A 559 9.88 0.11 0.01
C HIS A 559 9.73 -1.03 1.00
N VAL A 560 9.81 -0.74 2.32
CA VAL A 560 9.60 -1.72 3.40
C VAL A 560 8.22 -2.37 3.28
N LYS A 561 7.17 -1.58 3.03
CA LYS A 561 5.81 -2.08 2.76
C LYS A 561 5.73 -3.01 1.54
N LYS A 562 6.46 -2.71 0.46
CA LYS A 562 6.55 -3.59 -0.73
C LYS A 562 7.29 -4.89 -0.41
N GLU A 563 8.35 -4.86 0.40
CA GLU A 563 9.03 -6.08 0.86
C GLU A 563 8.17 -6.93 1.78
N LEU A 564 7.49 -6.32 2.75
CA LEU A 564 6.57 -7.03 3.66
C LEU A 564 5.43 -7.67 2.87
N ALA A 565 4.89 -6.98 1.85
CA ALA A 565 3.91 -7.56 0.94
C ALA A 565 4.46 -8.75 0.12
N LYS A 566 5.70 -8.67 -0.39
CA LYS A 566 6.38 -9.81 -1.05
C LYS A 566 6.55 -11.00 -0.09
N LYS A 567 7.05 -10.75 1.11
CA LYS A 567 7.27 -11.78 2.16
C LYS A 567 5.96 -12.44 2.60
N LEU A 568 4.89 -11.66 2.78
CA LEU A 568 3.54 -12.18 3.04
C LEU A 568 3.02 -13.03 1.87
N GLY A 569 3.22 -12.59 0.63
CA GLY A 569 2.87 -13.37 -0.57
C GLY A 569 3.58 -14.73 -0.61
N GLN A 570 4.90 -14.74 -0.41
CA GLN A 570 5.72 -15.97 -0.36
C GLN A 570 5.28 -16.92 0.77
N LEU A 571 4.96 -16.39 1.95
CA LEU A 571 4.43 -17.19 3.06
C LEU A 571 3.03 -17.74 2.77
N GLN A 572 2.18 -16.99 2.07
CA GLN A 572 0.84 -17.41 1.67
C GLN A 572 0.88 -18.47 0.55
N GLU A 573 1.83 -18.36 -0.38
CA GLU A 573 2.14 -19.35 -1.43
C GLU A 573 2.64 -20.65 -0.80
N SER A 574 3.68 -20.58 0.05
CA SER A 574 4.22 -21.73 0.81
C SER A 574 3.13 -22.44 1.64
N LEU A 575 2.22 -21.67 2.25
CA LEU A 575 1.09 -22.19 3.04
C LEU A 575 -0.06 -22.73 2.17
N GLY A 576 -0.08 -22.40 0.87
CA GLY A 576 -0.84 -23.10 -0.15
C GLY A 576 -0.22 -24.46 -0.46
N ASP A 577 1.07 -24.49 -0.81
CA ASP A 577 1.82 -25.70 -1.14
C ASP A 577 1.73 -26.76 -0.03
N PHE A 578 1.94 -26.35 1.24
CA PHE A 578 1.81 -27.27 2.38
C PHE A 578 0.38 -27.79 2.58
N LYS A 579 -0.66 -27.03 2.21
CA LYS A 579 -2.05 -27.52 2.25
C LYS A 579 -2.34 -28.51 1.12
N GLU A 580 -1.81 -28.26 -0.08
CA GLU A 580 -1.98 -29.17 -1.22
C GLU A 580 -1.23 -30.49 -0.99
N GLN A 581 0.00 -30.43 -0.49
CA GLN A 581 0.77 -31.62 -0.05
C GLN A 581 0.04 -32.40 1.06
N LEU A 582 -0.55 -31.70 2.04
CA LEU A 582 -1.30 -32.34 3.13
C LEU A 582 -2.65 -32.92 2.65
N ALA A 583 -3.30 -32.30 1.66
CA ALA A 583 -4.49 -32.84 1.03
C ALA A 583 -4.15 -34.11 0.22
N ALA A 584 -3.12 -34.06 -0.62
CA ALA A 584 -2.64 -35.22 -1.40
C ALA A 584 -2.23 -36.38 -0.48
N LYS A 585 -1.53 -36.12 0.64
CA LYS A 585 -1.22 -37.14 1.65
C LYS A 585 -2.46 -37.65 2.39
N GLY A 586 -3.51 -36.83 2.54
CA GLY A 586 -4.82 -37.26 3.03
C GLY A 586 -5.51 -38.23 2.06
N GLU A 587 -5.46 -37.96 0.76
CA GLU A 587 -6.00 -38.86 -0.27
C GLU A 587 -5.22 -40.18 -0.37
N GLU A 588 -3.88 -40.11 -0.31
CA GLU A 588 -3.00 -41.29 -0.26
C GLU A 588 -3.28 -42.17 0.97
N LEU A 589 -3.43 -41.56 2.15
CA LEU A 589 -3.83 -42.28 3.37
C LEU A 589 -5.23 -42.90 3.24
N GLN A 590 -6.18 -42.20 2.62
CA GLN A 590 -7.53 -42.73 2.40
C GLN A 590 -7.54 -43.90 1.39
N LEU A 591 -6.70 -43.85 0.36
CA LEU A 591 -6.51 -44.94 -0.60
C LEU A 591 -5.89 -46.16 0.10
N LEU A 592 -4.80 -45.99 0.83
CA LEU A 592 -4.14 -47.05 1.61
C LEU A 592 -5.08 -47.66 2.65
N GLN A 593 -5.92 -46.83 3.30
CA GLN A 593 -6.96 -47.33 4.20
C GLN A 593 -7.98 -48.19 3.46
N SER A 594 -8.47 -47.76 2.29
CA SER A 594 -9.44 -48.54 1.51
C SER A 594 -8.88 -49.91 1.05
N GLN A 595 -7.60 -49.95 0.64
CA GLN A 595 -6.91 -51.21 0.31
C GLN A 595 -6.76 -52.13 1.53
N ARG A 596 -6.43 -51.56 2.70
CA ARG A 596 -6.32 -52.31 3.96
C ARG A 596 -7.67 -52.87 4.41
N ASP A 597 -8.75 -52.12 4.23
CA ASP A 597 -10.11 -52.54 4.59
C ASP A 597 -10.63 -53.61 3.59
N GLU A 598 -10.28 -53.52 2.30
CA GLU A 598 -10.57 -54.55 1.27
C GLU A 598 -9.82 -55.86 1.52
N ILE A 599 -8.52 -55.80 1.82
CA ILE A 599 -7.71 -56.98 2.22
C ILE A 599 -8.28 -57.61 3.50
N SER A 600 -8.72 -56.80 4.46
CA SER A 600 -9.38 -57.29 5.69
C SER A 600 -10.70 -57.99 5.41
N ALA A 601 -11.49 -57.51 4.44
CA ALA A 601 -12.74 -58.15 4.01
C ALA A 601 -12.47 -59.51 3.34
N HIS A 602 -11.46 -59.61 2.46
CA HIS A 602 -11.05 -60.88 1.87
C HIS A 602 -10.53 -61.89 2.91
N LEU A 603 -9.76 -61.44 3.90
CA LEU A 603 -9.33 -62.30 5.02
C LEU A 603 -10.52 -62.82 5.85
N GLN A 604 -11.54 -61.99 6.09
CA GLN A 604 -12.77 -62.44 6.77
C GLN A 604 -13.57 -63.45 5.92
N GLN A 605 -13.70 -63.22 4.61
CA GLN A 605 -14.34 -64.15 3.68
C GLN A 605 -13.63 -65.52 3.67
N TYR A 606 -12.29 -65.51 3.62
CA TYR A 606 -11.47 -66.72 3.64
C TYR A 606 -11.60 -67.47 4.97
N SER A 607 -11.58 -66.75 6.10
CA SER A 607 -11.81 -67.33 7.43
C SER A 607 -13.20 -67.96 7.57
N ALA A 608 -14.25 -67.32 7.03
CA ALA A 608 -15.61 -67.85 7.07
C ALA A 608 -15.76 -69.12 6.22
N ALA A 609 -15.18 -69.13 5.00
CA ALA A 609 -15.18 -70.31 4.14
C ALA A 609 -14.44 -71.51 4.76
N TYR A 610 -13.32 -71.26 5.45
CA TYR A 610 -12.60 -72.31 6.19
C TYR A 610 -13.38 -72.85 7.39
N GLN A 611 -14.14 -71.99 8.08
CA GLN A 611 -15.04 -72.43 9.16
C GLN A 611 -16.21 -73.27 8.63
N GLN A 612 -16.80 -72.89 7.49
CA GLN A 612 -17.82 -73.70 6.82
C GLN A 612 -17.28 -75.08 6.40
N LEU A 613 -16.12 -75.13 5.74
CA LEU A 613 -15.48 -76.38 5.32
C LEU A 613 -15.10 -77.29 6.52
N ALA A 614 -14.74 -76.71 7.66
CA ALA A 614 -14.50 -77.46 8.90
C ALA A 614 -15.80 -78.10 9.44
N ILE A 615 -16.92 -77.35 9.44
CA ILE A 615 -18.24 -77.85 9.85
C ILE A 615 -18.73 -78.95 8.90
N GLU A 616 -18.60 -78.76 7.59
CA GLU A 616 -18.94 -79.77 6.58
C GLU A 616 -18.13 -81.06 6.76
N LYS A 617 -16.82 -80.93 7.06
CA LYS A 617 -15.96 -82.08 7.35
C LYS A 617 -16.39 -82.82 8.62
N GLU A 618 -16.71 -82.10 9.70
CA GLU A 618 -17.22 -82.71 10.93
C GLU A 618 -18.56 -83.42 10.72
N GLU A 619 -19.44 -82.87 9.90
CA GLU A 619 -20.73 -83.46 9.56
C GLU A 619 -20.55 -84.73 8.70
N ILE A 620 -19.68 -84.71 7.70
CA ILE A 620 -19.30 -85.90 6.92
C ILE A 620 -18.69 -86.97 7.84
N GLN A 621 -17.88 -86.60 8.83
CA GLN A 621 -17.32 -87.53 9.82
C GLN A 621 -18.40 -88.13 10.74
N ARG A 622 -19.41 -87.35 11.15
CA ARG A 622 -20.58 -87.86 11.89
C ARG A 622 -21.41 -88.83 11.04
N GLN A 623 -21.68 -88.50 9.78
CA GLN A 623 -22.42 -89.34 8.85
C GLN A 623 -21.69 -90.66 8.56
N TYR A 624 -20.37 -90.63 8.38
CA TYR A 624 -19.54 -91.83 8.23
C TYR A 624 -19.56 -92.71 9.49
N LEU A 625 -19.45 -92.12 10.68
CA LEU A 625 -19.51 -92.88 11.95
C LEU A 625 -20.87 -93.53 12.15
N LEU A 626 -21.97 -92.81 11.85
CA LEU A 626 -23.33 -93.37 11.90
C LEU A 626 -23.51 -94.49 10.87
N GLN A 627 -22.97 -94.35 9.66
CA GLN A 627 -23.00 -95.39 8.64
C GLN A 627 -22.22 -96.64 9.09
N ALA A 628 -21.05 -96.47 9.72
CA ALA A 628 -20.27 -97.57 10.28
C ALA A 628 -21.06 -98.31 11.38
N GLN A 629 -21.67 -97.59 12.33
CA GLN A 629 -22.51 -98.18 13.37
C GLN A 629 -23.71 -98.96 12.81
N LEU A 630 -24.34 -98.45 11.74
CA LEU A 630 -25.42 -99.16 11.04
C LEU A 630 -24.93 -100.41 10.31
N MET A 631 -23.73 -100.38 9.72
CA MET A 631 -23.10 -101.54 9.07
C MET A 631 -22.69 -102.61 10.10
N ASP A 632 -22.07 -102.22 11.21
CA ASP A 632 -21.68 -103.14 12.29
C ASP A 632 -22.92 -103.81 12.89
N ARG A 633 -24.00 -103.04 13.11
CA ARG A 633 -25.28 -103.59 13.55
C ARG A 633 -25.87 -104.58 12.56
N LEU A 634 -25.86 -104.26 11.27
CA LEU A 634 -26.39 -105.16 10.23
C LEU A 634 -25.54 -106.44 10.11
N GLN A 635 -24.22 -106.37 10.31
CA GLN A 635 -23.36 -107.55 10.42
C GLN A 635 -23.67 -108.39 11.67
N HIS A 636 -23.94 -107.76 12.82
CA HIS A 636 -24.37 -108.49 14.02
C HIS A 636 -25.72 -109.18 13.82
N GLU A 637 -26.69 -108.51 13.20
CA GLU A 637 -28.00 -109.09 12.85
C GLU A 637 -27.85 -110.24 11.81
N GLU A 638 -26.94 -110.14 10.84
CA GLU A 638 -26.62 -111.22 9.89
C GLU A 638 -25.93 -112.42 10.57
N VAL A 639 -24.95 -112.18 11.45
CA VAL A 639 -24.26 -113.24 12.21
C VAL A 639 -25.21 -113.92 13.19
N GLN A 640 -26.08 -113.17 13.88
CA GLN A 640 -27.11 -113.72 14.74
C GLN A 640 -28.10 -114.60 13.95
N GLY A 641 -28.49 -114.18 12.74
CA GLY A 641 -29.31 -114.98 11.82
C GLY A 641 -28.63 -116.27 11.33
N LYS A 642 -27.31 -116.25 11.13
CA LYS A 642 -26.53 -117.47 10.81
C LYS A 642 -26.44 -118.41 12.01
N VAL A 643 -26.17 -117.88 13.21
CA VAL A 643 -26.08 -118.68 14.44
C VAL A 643 -27.41 -119.31 14.81
N SER A 644 -28.55 -118.63 14.63
CA SER A 644 -29.87 -119.24 14.85
C SER A 644 -30.20 -120.30 13.79
N ALA A 645 -29.83 -120.10 12.53
CA ALA A 645 -29.96 -121.12 11.48
C ALA A 645 -29.08 -122.36 11.76
N GLU A 646 -27.85 -122.19 12.24
CA GLU A 646 -26.99 -123.29 12.69
C GLU A 646 -27.53 -124.00 13.94
N MET A 647 -28.13 -123.25 14.87
CA MET A 647 -28.78 -123.80 16.07
C MET A 647 -29.96 -124.69 15.66
N HIS A 648 -30.87 -124.20 14.82
CA HIS A 648 -31.98 -124.98 14.30
C HIS A 648 -31.53 -126.17 13.44
N LEU A 649 -30.42 -126.07 12.72
CA LEU A 649 -29.84 -127.21 12.00
C LEU A 649 -29.25 -128.26 12.95
N LYS A 650 -28.64 -127.85 14.07
CA LYS A 650 -28.21 -128.77 15.15
C LYS A 650 -29.40 -129.40 15.88
N GLU A 651 -30.46 -128.65 16.16
CA GLU A 651 -31.71 -129.18 16.73
C GLU A 651 -32.39 -130.18 15.77
N LEU A 652 -32.38 -129.91 14.46
CA LEU A 652 -32.89 -130.82 13.44
C LEU A 652 -32.00 -132.06 13.31
N GLN A 653 -30.68 -131.93 13.44
CA GLN A 653 -29.76 -133.06 13.46
C GLN A 653 -29.92 -133.90 14.74
N GLN A 654 -30.02 -133.29 15.92
CA GLN A 654 -30.26 -134.00 17.18
C GLN A 654 -31.63 -134.68 17.20
N SER A 655 -32.69 -134.03 16.71
CA SER A 655 -34.01 -134.66 16.61
C SER A 655 -34.04 -135.79 15.56
N ARG A 656 -33.23 -135.70 14.50
CA ARG A 656 -32.98 -136.81 13.58
C ARG A 656 -32.19 -137.95 14.23
N GLU A 657 -31.11 -137.68 14.94
CA GLU A 657 -30.30 -138.68 15.65
C GLU A 657 -31.13 -139.37 16.75
N ASN A 658 -31.98 -138.61 17.45
CA ASN A 658 -32.97 -139.12 18.40
C ASN A 658 -34.07 -139.94 17.70
N LEU A 659 -34.48 -139.62 16.47
CA LEU A 659 -35.38 -140.48 15.67
C LEU A 659 -34.68 -141.75 15.17
N GLU A 660 -33.41 -141.68 14.80
CA GLU A 660 -32.59 -142.85 14.43
C GLU A 660 -32.28 -143.73 15.65
N LEU A 661 -32.24 -143.16 16.87
CA LEU A 661 -32.26 -143.90 18.14
C LEU A 661 -33.64 -144.50 18.43
N LEU A 662 -34.73 -143.70 18.47
CA LEU A 662 -36.08 -144.19 18.72
C LEU A 662 -36.55 -145.25 17.71
N THR A 663 -36.03 -145.24 16.47
CA THR A 663 -36.32 -146.29 15.48
C THR A 663 -35.48 -147.55 15.67
N LYS A 664 -34.25 -147.47 16.17
CA LYS A 664 -33.49 -148.63 16.67
C LYS A 664 -34.15 -149.20 17.91
N GLU A 665 -34.47 -148.37 18.90
CA GLU A 665 -35.22 -148.75 20.09
C GLU A 665 -36.60 -149.32 19.73
N ASN A 666 -37.32 -148.80 18.73
CA ASN A 666 -38.56 -149.43 18.27
C ASN A 666 -38.34 -150.80 17.60
N GLN A 667 -37.21 -151.03 16.92
CA GLN A 667 -36.87 -152.33 16.35
C GLN A 667 -36.47 -153.32 17.46
N GLU A 668 -35.70 -152.87 18.44
CA GLU A 668 -35.30 -153.67 19.61
C GLU A 668 -36.49 -153.94 20.54
N LEU A 669 -37.36 -152.98 20.81
CA LEU A 669 -38.61 -153.18 21.56
C LEU A 669 -39.58 -154.11 20.82
N ARG A 670 -39.66 -154.05 19.49
CA ARG A 670 -40.43 -155.03 18.69
C ARG A 670 -39.82 -156.44 18.74
N ALA A 671 -38.51 -156.57 18.96
CA ALA A 671 -37.87 -157.85 19.21
C ALA A 671 -38.05 -158.33 20.67
N GLN A 672 -37.97 -157.43 21.65
CA GLN A 672 -38.05 -157.73 23.08
C GLN A 672 -39.50 -158.00 23.55
N VAL A 673 -40.51 -157.36 22.98
CA VAL A 673 -41.94 -157.67 23.23
C VAL A 673 -42.30 -159.12 22.84
N LEU A 674 -41.49 -159.77 22.00
CA LEU A 674 -41.63 -161.19 21.64
C LEU A 674 -40.95 -162.16 22.63
N GLN A 675 -40.15 -161.67 23.59
CA GLN A 675 -39.34 -162.51 24.47
C GLN A 675 -39.27 -161.97 25.91
N ILE A 676 -40.05 -162.61 26.80
CA ILE A 676 -40.18 -162.36 28.25
C ILE A 676 -41.07 -161.12 28.55
N ARG A 677 -42.26 -161.22 29.17
CA ARG A 677 -42.89 -162.27 30.01
C ARG A 677 -42.30 -162.47 31.42
N SER A 678 -41.78 -161.40 32.04
CA SER A 678 -41.70 -161.27 33.50
C SER A 678 -41.51 -159.81 33.93
N GLU A 679 -42.47 -159.35 34.72
CA GLU A 679 -42.49 -158.18 35.61
C GLU A 679 -41.28 -158.08 36.59
N PRO A 680 -41.08 -156.97 37.34
CA PRO A 680 -41.42 -155.57 37.04
C PRO A 680 -40.43 -154.50 37.60
N GLU A 681 -40.73 -153.22 37.30
CA GLU A 681 -40.63 -152.05 38.20
C GLU A 681 -39.29 -151.44 38.70
N SER A 682 -39.47 -150.22 39.27
CA SER A 682 -38.54 -149.32 39.97
C SER A 682 -37.52 -148.56 39.11
N ARG A 683 -37.71 -147.25 38.85
CA ARG A 683 -37.73 -146.06 39.72
C ARG A 683 -36.32 -145.48 39.92
N VAL A 684 -35.96 -144.27 39.46
CA VAL A 684 -36.53 -142.89 39.61
C VAL A 684 -35.78 -142.09 40.69
N LEU A 685 -35.67 -140.76 40.49
CA LEU A 685 -34.83 -139.77 41.22
C LEU A 685 -33.34 -139.85 40.81
N SER A 686 -32.54 -138.78 40.87
CA SER A 686 -32.65 -137.47 41.56
C SER A 686 -32.25 -136.31 40.60
N ARG A 687 -32.75 -135.07 40.69
CA ARG A 687 -32.57 -134.03 41.75
C ARG A 687 -31.06 -133.64 41.93
N ILE A 688 -30.66 -132.38 42.16
CA ILE A 688 -31.45 -131.20 42.56
C ILE A 688 -30.78 -129.85 42.19
N GLU A 689 -31.30 -128.75 42.78
CA GLU A 689 -30.81 -127.36 42.73
C GLU A 689 -29.28 -127.19 42.97
N GLY A 690 -28.76 -126.04 42.54
CA GLY A 690 -27.37 -125.60 42.76
C GLY A 690 -27.24 -124.07 42.66
N ASP A 691 -28.06 -123.36 43.44
CA ASP A 691 -28.09 -121.90 43.53
C ASP A 691 -26.99 -121.34 44.44
N GLY A 692 -26.63 -120.06 44.22
CA GLY A 692 -26.05 -119.17 45.22
C GLY A 692 -24.54 -118.90 45.16
N VAL A 693 -24.12 -118.03 46.10
CA VAL A 693 -22.74 -117.75 46.52
C VAL A 693 -21.92 -116.90 45.51
N GLU A 694 -21.53 -115.65 45.80
CA GLU A 694 -21.75 -114.83 47.01
C GLU A 694 -21.42 -113.34 46.82
N SER A 695 -21.72 -112.55 47.86
CA SER A 695 -21.09 -111.29 48.31
C SER A 695 -21.94 -110.02 48.24
N ASP A 696 -22.02 -109.39 49.42
CA ASP A 696 -22.88 -108.28 49.79
C ASP A 696 -22.06 -107.01 50.09
N ALA A 697 -22.78 -105.91 50.32
CA ALA A 697 -22.44 -104.80 51.22
C ALA A 697 -21.44 -103.68 50.81
N TYR A 698 -22.05 -102.50 50.59
CA TYR A 698 -21.80 -101.21 51.26
C TYR A 698 -20.44 -100.47 51.20
N GLU A 699 -20.58 -99.14 51.13
CA GLU A 699 -19.60 -98.08 51.43
C GLU A 699 -18.28 -98.08 50.65
N GLY A 700 -18.20 -97.20 49.66
CA GLY A 700 -16.97 -96.92 48.91
C GLY A 700 -17.12 -95.73 47.97
N GLU A 701 -16.32 -94.71 48.19
CA GLU A 701 -15.98 -93.65 47.23
C GLU A 701 -15.46 -94.31 45.93
N THR A 702 -15.84 -93.98 44.70
CA THR A 702 -16.78 -93.03 44.06
C THR A 702 -16.99 -93.62 42.62
N PRO A 703 -18.11 -93.51 41.84
CA PRO A 703 -18.25 -94.35 40.59
C PRO A 703 -17.72 -94.09 39.11
N ARG A 704 -17.59 -92.89 38.45
CA ARG A 704 -16.83 -92.54 37.15
C ARG A 704 -16.91 -91.05 36.63
N THR A 705 -15.85 -90.22 36.47
CA THR A 705 -16.00 -88.80 35.92
C THR A 705 -14.81 -88.06 35.26
N THR A 706 -15.12 -86.87 34.72
CA THR A 706 -14.39 -85.78 34.04
C THR A 706 -15.39 -84.58 33.88
N LEU A 707 -15.12 -83.56 33.05
CA LEU A 707 -16.10 -82.96 32.08
C LEU A 707 -17.33 -82.21 32.69
N VAL A 708 -18.38 -81.99 31.88
CA VAL A 708 -19.72 -82.47 32.27
C VAL A 708 -19.63 -83.99 32.32
N ILE A 709 -19.08 -84.46 33.42
CA ILE A 709 -19.57 -85.60 34.15
C ILE A 709 -19.95 -86.82 33.26
N PRO A 710 -19.04 -87.79 33.05
CA PRO A 710 -19.36 -89.19 32.74
C PRO A 710 -20.17 -89.93 33.83
N GLU A 711 -20.49 -89.23 34.93
CA GLU A 711 -21.62 -89.41 35.88
C GLU A 711 -21.38 -89.78 37.38
N ASP A 712 -20.17 -90.08 37.87
CA ASP A 712 -19.82 -90.26 39.31
C ASP A 712 -18.35 -89.85 39.76
N PHE A 713 -17.38 -90.72 40.21
CA PHE A 713 -15.87 -90.68 40.00
C PHE A 713 -15.08 -91.99 40.42
N GLU A 714 -14.64 -92.95 39.56
CA GLU A 714 -14.17 -94.33 39.92
C GLU A 714 -13.23 -94.52 41.14
N SER A 715 -12.36 -93.55 41.47
CA SER A 715 -11.79 -93.46 42.82
C SER A 715 -11.53 -92.02 43.28
N ARG A 716 -11.51 -91.82 44.59
CA ARG A 716 -11.15 -90.53 45.22
C ARG A 716 -9.73 -90.07 44.89
N GLU A 717 -8.81 -90.99 44.65
CA GLU A 717 -7.42 -90.66 44.33
C GLU A 717 -7.29 -90.00 42.96
N GLU A 718 -8.06 -90.42 41.95
CA GLU A 718 -8.07 -89.78 40.63
C GLU A 718 -8.61 -88.34 40.68
N MET A 719 -9.68 -88.10 41.45
CA MET A 719 -10.21 -86.75 41.66
C MET A 719 -9.17 -85.84 42.33
N MET A 720 -8.48 -86.34 43.36
CA MET A 720 -7.41 -85.59 44.02
C MET A 720 -6.20 -85.40 43.11
N ALA A 721 -5.84 -86.36 42.25
CA ALA A 721 -4.75 -86.22 41.29
C ALA A 721 -5.04 -85.12 40.25
N PHE A 722 -6.25 -85.10 39.67
CA PHE A 722 -6.66 -84.06 38.72
C PHE A 722 -6.67 -82.67 39.37
N LEU A 723 -7.24 -82.54 40.57
CA LEU A 723 -7.26 -81.28 41.32
C LEU A 723 -5.84 -80.83 41.70
N ASN A 724 -4.98 -81.72 42.18
CA ASN A 724 -3.59 -81.39 42.52
C ASN A 724 -2.78 -80.96 41.29
N ALA A 725 -2.99 -81.56 40.12
CA ALA A 725 -2.35 -81.13 38.88
C ALA A 725 -2.82 -79.74 38.43
N ALA A 726 -4.12 -79.46 38.49
CA ALA A 726 -4.68 -78.14 38.18
C ALA A 726 -4.20 -77.06 39.17
N ILE A 727 -4.18 -77.38 40.47
CA ILE A 727 -3.67 -76.51 41.54
C ILE A 727 -2.18 -76.25 41.35
N SER A 728 -1.37 -77.26 41.05
CA SER A 728 0.08 -77.09 40.81
C SER A 728 0.36 -76.17 39.62
N LYS A 729 -0.43 -76.26 38.54
CA LYS A 729 -0.30 -75.37 37.39
C LYS A 729 -0.64 -73.92 37.75
N LEU A 730 -1.77 -73.71 38.44
CA LEU A 730 -2.21 -72.38 38.88
C LEU A 730 -1.27 -71.78 39.96
N GLN A 731 -0.64 -72.62 40.78
CA GLN A 731 0.41 -72.21 41.71
C GLN A 731 1.66 -71.74 40.96
N GLY A 732 2.13 -72.48 39.94
CA GLY A 732 3.25 -72.07 39.09
C GLY A 732 2.98 -70.75 38.36
N GLU A 733 1.80 -70.59 37.75
CA GLU A 733 1.37 -69.34 37.11
C GLU A 733 1.26 -68.18 38.11
N ARG A 734 0.81 -68.43 39.35
CA ARG A 734 0.79 -67.43 40.43
C ARG A 734 2.20 -67.06 40.90
N GLU A 735 3.10 -68.04 41.09
CA GLU A 735 4.48 -67.80 41.51
C GLU A 735 5.30 -67.05 40.44
N GLU A 736 4.97 -67.22 39.16
CA GLU A 736 5.52 -66.40 38.07
C GLU A 736 5.09 -64.93 38.17
N VAL A 737 3.80 -64.68 38.41
CA VAL A 737 3.28 -63.32 38.61
C VAL A 737 3.80 -62.70 39.91
N GLU A 738 3.95 -63.47 41.00
CA GLU A 738 4.52 -63.00 42.26
C GLU A 738 6.04 -62.76 42.17
N ARG A 739 6.78 -63.52 41.34
CA ARG A 739 8.16 -63.19 40.97
C ARG A 739 8.24 -61.87 40.20
N TYR A 740 7.47 -61.71 39.13
CA TYR A 740 7.46 -60.48 38.33
C TYR A 740 7.04 -59.24 39.15
N LEU A 741 6.01 -59.37 39.99
CA LEU A 741 5.60 -58.31 40.92
C LEU A 741 6.66 -58.05 42.00
N GLY A 742 7.37 -59.09 42.45
CA GLY A 742 8.51 -59.00 43.37
C GLY A 742 9.69 -58.26 42.76
N GLU A 743 9.98 -58.50 41.48
CA GLU A 743 11.03 -57.82 40.71
C GLU A 743 10.67 -56.36 40.41
N GLN A 744 9.41 -56.07 40.03
CA GLN A 744 8.89 -54.70 39.95
C GLN A 744 8.95 -53.97 41.30
N LYS A 745 8.65 -54.66 42.41
CA LYS A 745 8.79 -54.10 43.77
C LYS A 745 10.24 -53.88 44.16
N ARG A 746 11.16 -54.79 43.85
CA ARG A 746 12.60 -54.59 44.04
C ARG A 746 13.08 -53.40 43.21
N TYR A 747 12.79 -53.34 41.91
CA TYR A 747 13.15 -52.20 41.06
C TYR A 747 12.63 -50.87 41.60
N CYS A 748 11.37 -50.81 42.06
CA CYS A 748 10.82 -49.62 42.72
C CYS A 748 11.50 -49.34 44.07
N GLN A 749 11.87 -50.36 44.86
CA GLN A 749 12.60 -50.20 46.12
C GLN A 749 14.05 -49.80 45.90
N ASP A 750 14.73 -50.29 44.86
CA ASP A 750 16.10 -49.95 44.48
C ASP A 750 16.15 -48.54 43.91
N LEU A 751 15.13 -48.11 43.16
CA LEU A 751 14.97 -46.73 42.71
C LEU A 751 14.64 -45.78 43.88
N LEU A 752 13.77 -46.19 44.81
CA LEU A 752 13.52 -45.44 46.05
C LEU A 752 14.74 -45.41 46.97
N LEU A 753 15.52 -46.50 47.02
CA LEU A 753 16.80 -46.56 47.72
C LEU A 753 17.78 -45.61 47.06
N GLN A 754 18.00 -45.64 45.74
CA GLN A 754 18.82 -44.66 45.02
C GLN A 754 18.36 -43.21 45.23
N ILE A 755 17.05 -42.93 45.23
CA ILE A 755 16.52 -41.59 45.54
C ILE A 755 16.81 -41.22 47.02
N SER A 756 16.69 -42.17 47.94
CA SER A 756 17.06 -41.99 49.34
C SER A 756 18.57 -41.91 49.53
N GLU A 757 19.38 -42.52 48.66
CA GLU A 757 20.84 -42.57 48.67
C GLU A 757 21.39 -41.24 48.15
N LEU A 758 20.82 -40.70 47.08
CA LEU A 758 21.06 -39.35 46.56
C LEU A 758 20.64 -38.29 47.58
N ARG A 759 19.46 -38.45 48.21
CA ARG A 759 19.02 -37.57 49.30
C ARG A 759 19.89 -37.73 50.55
N ARG A 760 20.38 -38.93 50.84
CA ARG A 760 21.33 -39.24 51.94
C ARG A 760 22.72 -38.73 51.63
N GLN A 761 23.14 -38.63 50.37
CA GLN A 761 24.38 -37.99 49.94
C GLN A 761 24.27 -36.46 50.04
N GLN A 762 23.14 -35.88 49.62
CA GLN A 762 22.82 -34.47 49.87
C GLN A 762 22.77 -34.15 51.38
N MET A 763 22.21 -35.03 52.20
CA MET A 763 22.17 -34.86 53.65
C MET A 763 23.48 -35.23 54.37
N SER A 764 24.29 -36.17 53.86
CA SER A 764 25.61 -36.51 54.45
C SER A 764 26.67 -35.46 54.12
N GLY A 765 26.48 -34.70 53.04
CA GLY A 765 27.18 -33.43 52.80
C GLY A 765 26.70 -32.28 53.71
N SER A 766 25.71 -32.50 54.58
CA SER A 766 25.10 -31.45 55.42
C SER A 766 24.95 -31.79 56.91
N LEU A 767 25.00 -33.07 57.32
CA LEU A 767 24.92 -33.50 58.71
C LEU A 767 25.90 -34.64 59.02
N HIS A 768 27.13 -34.25 59.32
CA HIS A 768 28.09 -35.09 60.06
C HIS A 768 28.83 -34.32 61.16
N TYR A 769 28.11 -33.47 61.92
CA TYR A 769 28.21 -33.45 63.38
C TYR A 769 27.08 -32.61 64.01
N SER A 770 26.29 -33.20 64.92
CA SER A 770 25.43 -32.46 65.85
C SER A 770 25.14 -33.30 67.10
N ALA A 771 26.20 -33.83 67.71
CA ALA A 771 26.17 -34.54 68.98
C ALA A 771 27.34 -34.08 69.87
N ASP A 772 27.01 -33.06 70.66
CA ASP A 772 27.70 -32.57 71.86
C ASP A 772 28.97 -31.67 71.76
N LEU A 773 29.02 -30.74 72.72
CA LEU A 773 30.14 -29.93 73.23
C LEU A 773 30.96 -29.00 72.29
N SER A 774 30.44 -27.77 72.20
CA SER A 774 31.17 -26.51 72.50
C SER A 774 32.00 -25.78 71.42
N VAL A 775 31.84 -24.44 71.45
CA VAL A 775 32.64 -23.37 70.82
C VAL A 775 32.72 -23.34 69.28
N GLU A 776 32.09 -22.29 68.73
CA GLU A 776 32.46 -21.53 67.53
C GLU A 776 33.32 -22.22 66.47
N ASN A 777 32.67 -22.69 65.40
CA ASN A 777 33.01 -22.30 64.02
C ASN A 777 31.85 -22.67 63.08
N VAL A 778 31.47 -21.76 62.18
CA VAL A 778 30.61 -22.12 61.04
C VAL A 778 31.50 -22.88 60.04
N PRO A 779 31.11 -24.07 59.55
CA PRO A 779 31.89 -24.79 58.54
C PRO A 779 32.16 -23.89 57.34
N ARG A 780 33.41 -23.89 56.84
CA ARG A 780 33.82 -22.89 55.86
C ARG A 780 33.02 -22.98 54.57
N GLU A 781 32.62 -24.19 54.17
CA GLU A 781 31.76 -24.44 53.02
C GLU A 781 30.36 -23.81 53.19
N VAL A 782 29.84 -23.77 54.43
CA VAL A 782 28.55 -23.12 54.75
C VAL A 782 28.70 -21.61 54.77
N TYR A 783 29.82 -21.08 55.28
CA TYR A 783 30.14 -19.65 55.19
C TYR A 783 30.32 -19.21 53.73
N ASP A 784 31.13 -19.92 52.95
CA ASP A 784 31.41 -19.62 51.53
C ASP A 784 30.13 -19.78 50.67
N ALA A 785 29.25 -20.74 50.98
CA ALA A 785 27.95 -20.88 50.31
C ALA A 785 26.96 -19.75 50.69
N LEU A 786 26.90 -19.36 51.96
CA LEU A 786 26.09 -18.23 52.42
C LEU A 786 26.58 -16.91 51.86
N GLN A 787 27.90 -16.70 51.84
CA GLN A 787 28.55 -15.55 51.19
C GLN A 787 28.21 -15.54 49.70
N SER A 788 28.37 -16.66 48.98
CA SER A 788 28.01 -16.73 47.56
C SER A 788 26.50 -16.56 47.28
N ALA A 789 25.62 -16.81 48.26
CA ALA A 789 24.20 -16.47 48.16
C ALA A 789 23.94 -14.98 48.43
N MET A 790 24.66 -14.40 49.41
CA MET A 790 24.61 -12.98 49.75
C MET A 790 25.19 -12.10 48.64
N ASP A 791 26.31 -12.49 48.02
CA ASP A 791 26.91 -11.82 46.86
C ASP A 791 25.94 -11.79 45.68
N LYS A 792 25.29 -12.92 45.38
CA LYS A 792 24.26 -13.01 44.34
C LYS A 792 23.04 -12.16 44.64
N LEU A 793 22.63 -12.07 45.90
CA LEU A 793 21.54 -11.20 46.35
C LEU A 793 21.92 -9.72 46.28
N GLN A 794 23.17 -9.37 46.64
CA GLN A 794 23.72 -8.02 46.57
C GLN A 794 23.87 -7.55 45.12
N LEU A 795 24.35 -8.41 44.21
CA LEU A 795 24.32 -8.16 42.77
C LEU A 795 22.88 -7.90 42.31
N ARG A 796 21.96 -8.87 42.51
CA ARG A 796 20.52 -8.72 42.19
C ARG A 796 19.90 -7.42 42.72
N PHE A 797 20.25 -7.00 43.94
CA PHE A 797 19.75 -5.77 44.54
C PHE A 797 20.39 -4.52 43.92
N THR A 798 21.68 -4.58 43.56
CA THR A 798 22.37 -3.50 42.86
C THR A 798 21.83 -3.34 41.45
N ASP A 799 21.64 -4.44 40.71
CA ASP A 799 21.04 -4.48 39.37
C ASP A 799 19.62 -3.88 39.40
N LEU A 800 18.76 -4.32 40.34
CA LEU A 800 17.40 -3.79 40.51
C LEU A 800 17.37 -2.32 40.96
N MET A 801 18.37 -1.86 41.71
CA MET A 801 18.49 -0.44 42.07
C MET A 801 18.98 0.42 40.91
N GLN A 802 19.84 -0.11 40.03
CA GLN A 802 20.23 0.54 38.77
C GLN A 802 19.04 0.60 37.80
N GLU A 803 18.34 -0.52 37.56
CA GLU A 803 17.11 -0.57 36.77
C GLU A 803 16.07 0.43 37.30
N ARG A 804 15.91 0.53 38.63
CA ARG A 804 15.00 1.50 39.25
C ARG A 804 15.41 2.96 39.03
N VAL A 805 16.71 3.26 38.99
CA VAL A 805 17.22 4.61 38.66
C VAL A 805 17.00 4.91 37.18
N GLU A 806 17.39 4.01 36.28
CA GLU A 806 17.16 4.15 34.84
C GLU A 806 15.67 4.34 34.50
N LEU A 807 14.79 3.57 35.15
CA LEU A 807 13.33 3.73 35.01
C LEU A 807 12.82 5.05 35.59
N LYS A 808 13.40 5.55 36.69
CA LYS A 808 13.03 6.85 37.27
C LYS A 808 13.45 7.99 36.34
N ASP A 809 14.70 7.99 35.89
CA ASP A 809 15.25 9.00 34.98
C ASP A 809 14.48 8.99 33.64
N ARG A 810 14.06 7.80 33.18
CA ARG A 810 13.19 7.65 32.01
C ARG A 810 11.75 8.14 32.24
N VAL A 811 11.22 8.03 33.45
CA VAL A 811 9.93 8.65 33.82
C VAL A 811 10.05 10.17 33.83
N GLU A 812 11.10 10.74 34.43
CA GLU A 812 11.33 12.19 34.44
C GLU A 812 11.54 12.75 33.02
N GLU A 813 12.24 12.02 32.14
CA GLU A 813 12.36 12.37 30.72
C GLU A 813 10.99 12.34 29.98
N LEU A 814 10.12 11.37 30.31
CA LEU A 814 8.77 11.28 29.76
C LEU A 814 7.85 12.38 30.31
N GLU A 815 7.96 12.74 31.58
CA GLU A 815 7.25 13.88 32.18
C GLU A 815 7.65 15.20 31.53
N HIS A 816 8.95 15.43 31.32
CA HIS A 816 9.44 16.59 30.55
C HIS A 816 8.89 16.63 29.12
N ARG A 817 8.86 15.50 28.40
CA ARG A 817 8.25 15.40 27.07
C ARG A 817 6.74 15.68 27.11
N CYS A 818 6.02 15.20 28.12
CA CYS A 818 4.59 15.48 28.29
C CYS A 818 4.31 16.96 28.57
N ILE A 819 5.15 17.63 29.38
CA ILE A 819 5.05 19.08 29.63
C ILE A 819 5.30 19.86 28.33
N GLN A 820 6.32 19.50 27.55
CA GLN A 820 6.59 20.11 26.25
C GLN A 820 5.40 19.93 25.29
N LEU A 821 4.89 18.70 25.14
CA LEU A 821 3.74 18.41 24.28
C LEU A 821 2.46 19.11 24.73
N SER A 822 2.28 19.38 26.04
CA SER A 822 1.19 20.23 26.54
C SER A 822 1.36 21.66 26.03
N GLY A 823 2.52 22.29 26.23
CA GLY A 823 2.77 23.66 25.76
C GLY A 823 2.68 23.81 24.23
N GLU A 824 3.11 22.81 23.47
CA GLU A 824 2.90 22.74 22.03
C GLU A 824 1.40 22.63 21.67
N THR A 825 0.63 21.82 22.42
CA THR A 825 -0.83 21.70 22.25
C THR A 825 -1.57 23.00 22.59
N ASP A 826 -1.16 23.69 23.65
CA ASP A 826 -1.71 24.99 24.05
C ASP A 826 -1.42 26.06 22.98
N THR A 827 -0.18 26.08 22.45
CA THR A 827 0.22 26.97 21.33
C THR A 827 -0.59 26.68 20.05
N ILE A 828 -0.87 25.40 19.75
CA ILE A 828 -1.76 25.01 18.65
C ILE A 828 -3.21 25.47 18.93
N GLY A 829 -3.66 25.43 20.18
CA GLY A 829 -4.94 25.99 20.63
C GLY A 829 -5.05 27.50 20.39
N GLU A 830 -4.02 28.27 20.75
CA GLU A 830 -3.93 29.70 20.45
C GLU A 830 -3.97 29.98 18.95
N TYR A 831 -3.20 29.25 18.14
CA TYR A 831 -3.22 29.39 16.68
C TYR A 831 -4.60 29.08 16.09
N ILE A 832 -5.30 28.06 16.60
CA ILE A 832 -6.68 27.74 16.21
C ILE A 832 -7.64 28.88 16.59
N ALA A 833 -7.49 29.49 17.77
CA ALA A 833 -8.30 30.63 18.20
C ALA A 833 -8.04 31.89 17.34
N LEU A 834 -6.78 32.20 17.06
CA LEU A 834 -6.37 33.30 16.17
C LEU A 834 -6.92 33.10 14.75
N TYR A 835 -6.81 31.89 14.19
CA TYR A 835 -7.36 31.58 12.87
C TYR A 835 -8.89 31.65 12.84
N GLN A 836 -9.58 31.23 13.90
CA GLN A 836 -11.04 31.41 14.02
C GLN A 836 -11.43 32.89 14.07
N SER A 837 -10.72 33.70 14.85
CA SER A 837 -10.92 35.16 14.95
C SER A 837 -10.68 35.85 13.59
N GLN A 838 -9.53 35.58 12.95
CA GLN A 838 -9.20 36.11 11.63
C GLN A 838 -10.25 35.72 10.58
N ARG A 839 -10.73 34.47 10.60
CA ARG A 839 -11.80 33.99 9.70
C ARG A 839 -13.15 34.64 10.00
N ALA A 840 -13.45 34.99 11.25
CA ALA A 840 -14.64 35.77 11.59
C ALA A 840 -14.54 37.20 11.03
N ILE A 841 -13.40 37.87 11.20
CA ILE A 841 -13.14 39.23 10.66
C ILE A 841 -13.19 39.24 9.11
N LEU A 842 -12.70 38.21 8.43
CA LEU A 842 -12.85 38.09 6.98
C LEU A 842 -14.31 37.86 6.56
N LYS A 843 -15.08 37.04 7.30
CA LYS A 843 -16.51 36.86 7.04
C LYS A 843 -17.30 38.15 7.24
N GLN A 844 -17.02 38.90 8.31
CA GLN A 844 -17.65 40.20 8.55
C GLN A 844 -17.36 41.18 7.41
N ARG A 845 -16.09 41.35 7.02
CA ARG A 845 -15.72 42.22 5.88
C ARG A 845 -16.23 41.74 4.51
N HIS A 846 -16.58 40.47 4.38
CA HIS A 846 -17.29 39.96 3.20
C HIS A 846 -18.78 40.36 3.25
N HIS A 847 -19.42 40.16 4.40
CA HIS A 847 -20.82 40.50 4.63
C HIS A 847 -21.08 42.02 4.47
N GLU A 848 -20.21 42.87 5.03
CA GLU A 848 -20.26 44.33 4.86
C GLU A 848 -20.15 44.76 3.39
N LYS A 849 -19.34 44.05 2.58
CA LYS A 849 -19.27 44.26 1.13
C LYS A 849 -20.52 43.77 0.41
N GLU A 850 -21.08 42.63 0.79
CA GLU A 850 -22.33 42.12 0.24
C GLU A 850 -23.51 43.04 0.55
N GLU A 851 -23.59 43.59 1.78
CA GLU A 851 -24.56 44.63 2.13
C GLU A 851 -24.38 45.90 1.28
N TYR A 852 -23.15 46.40 1.13
CA TYR A 852 -22.87 47.58 0.33
C TYR A 852 -23.24 47.38 -1.16
N ILE A 853 -22.88 46.23 -1.74
CA ILE A 853 -23.25 45.84 -3.11
C ILE A 853 -24.78 45.72 -3.23
N SER A 854 -25.47 45.18 -2.21
CA SER A 854 -26.93 45.05 -2.20
C SER A 854 -27.62 46.42 -2.14
N ARG A 855 -27.15 47.35 -1.29
CA ARG A 855 -27.64 48.73 -1.23
C ARG A 855 -27.42 49.46 -2.56
N LEU A 856 -26.23 49.34 -3.16
CA LEU A 856 -25.91 49.94 -4.45
C LEU A 856 -26.75 49.34 -5.61
N ALA A 857 -27.09 48.05 -5.53
CA ALA A 857 -28.01 47.40 -6.47
C ALA A 857 -29.45 47.92 -6.31
N GLN A 858 -29.93 48.08 -5.08
CA GLN A 858 -31.23 48.67 -4.77
C GLN A 858 -31.32 50.13 -5.24
N ASP A 859 -30.35 50.97 -4.92
CA ASP A 859 -30.31 52.37 -5.38
C ASP A 859 -30.32 52.49 -6.91
N LYS A 860 -29.65 51.55 -7.61
CA LYS A 860 -29.67 51.44 -9.07
C LYS A 860 -31.01 50.97 -9.63
N GLU A 861 -31.78 50.20 -8.87
CA GLU A 861 -33.14 49.77 -9.25
C GLU A 861 -34.17 50.87 -8.96
N GLU A 862 -34.09 51.55 -7.81
CA GLU A 862 -34.89 52.75 -7.49
C GLU A 862 -34.65 53.87 -8.51
N MET A 863 -33.39 54.13 -8.88
CA MET A 863 -33.07 55.13 -9.92
C MET A 863 -33.63 54.75 -11.29
N LYS A 864 -33.61 53.48 -11.67
CA LYS A 864 -34.28 53.00 -12.90
C LYS A 864 -35.79 53.20 -12.84
N ALA A 865 -36.42 52.91 -11.70
CA ALA A 865 -37.86 53.11 -11.52
C ALA A 865 -38.23 54.60 -11.68
N LYS A 866 -37.49 55.51 -11.04
CA LYS A 866 -37.69 56.97 -11.20
C LYS A 866 -37.45 57.45 -12.63
N LEU A 867 -36.46 56.89 -13.35
CA LEU A 867 -36.23 57.22 -14.77
C LEU A 867 -37.35 56.72 -15.69
N LEU A 868 -37.95 55.55 -15.40
CA LEU A 868 -39.12 55.05 -16.13
C LEU A 868 -40.39 55.88 -15.83
N GLU A 869 -40.61 56.27 -14.58
CA GLU A 869 -41.69 57.18 -14.20
C GLU A 869 -41.53 58.55 -14.89
N LEU A 870 -40.32 59.10 -14.90
CA LEU A 870 -39.98 60.32 -15.63
C LEU A 870 -40.27 60.19 -17.13
N GLN A 871 -39.91 59.06 -17.75
CA GLN A 871 -40.22 58.79 -19.17
C GLN A 871 -41.73 58.75 -19.44
N VAL A 872 -42.51 58.14 -18.54
CA VAL A 872 -43.99 58.10 -18.64
C VAL A 872 -44.60 59.50 -18.48
N LEU A 873 -44.12 60.30 -17.52
CA LEU A 873 -44.59 61.66 -17.30
C LEU A 873 -44.23 62.59 -18.48
N VAL A 874 -43.01 62.49 -19.02
CA VAL A 874 -42.59 63.24 -20.22
C VAL A 874 -43.43 62.84 -21.44
N MET A 875 -43.72 61.55 -21.62
CA MET A 875 -44.61 61.09 -22.70
C MET A 875 -46.02 61.66 -22.54
N ARG A 876 -46.55 61.70 -21.30
CA ARG A 876 -47.85 62.31 -20.99
C ARG A 876 -47.86 63.80 -21.31
N LEU A 877 -46.85 64.55 -20.89
CA LEU A 877 -46.71 65.98 -21.17
C LEU A 877 -46.63 66.26 -22.68
N VAL A 878 -45.95 65.40 -23.44
CA VAL A 878 -45.92 65.48 -24.91
C VAL A 878 -47.30 65.22 -25.52
N THR A 879 -48.06 64.23 -25.03
CA THR A 879 -49.44 64.01 -25.50
C THR A 879 -50.38 65.17 -25.14
N GLU A 880 -50.32 65.68 -23.90
CA GLU A 880 -51.11 66.82 -23.43
C GLU A 880 -50.80 68.08 -24.26
N ARG A 881 -49.51 68.39 -24.49
CA ARG A 881 -49.06 69.48 -25.37
C ARG A 881 -49.51 69.28 -26.82
N ASN A 882 -49.47 68.06 -27.35
CA ASN A 882 -49.89 67.78 -28.72
C ASN A 882 -51.42 67.92 -28.89
N GLU A 883 -52.21 67.56 -27.89
CA GLU A 883 -53.65 67.88 -27.87
C GLU A 883 -53.91 69.38 -27.85
N TRP A 884 -53.19 70.15 -27.02
CA TRP A 884 -53.28 71.61 -27.02
C TRP A 884 -52.90 72.21 -28.38
N TYR A 885 -51.87 71.68 -29.03
CA TYR A 885 -51.48 72.07 -30.39
C TYR A 885 -52.56 71.74 -31.42
N GLY A 886 -53.19 70.56 -31.34
CA GLY A 886 -54.33 70.20 -32.21
C GLY A 886 -55.48 71.19 -32.07
N LYS A 887 -55.92 71.45 -30.83
CA LYS A 887 -56.99 72.41 -30.51
C LYS A 887 -56.65 73.83 -31.00
N PHE A 888 -55.39 74.24 -30.94
CA PHE A 888 -54.91 75.53 -31.47
C PHE A 888 -54.86 75.58 -33.01
N VAL A 889 -54.45 74.48 -33.67
CA VAL A 889 -54.40 74.38 -35.14
C VAL A 889 -55.80 74.34 -35.75
N GLU A 890 -56.76 73.64 -35.12
CA GLU A 890 -58.18 73.68 -35.53
C GLU A 890 -58.77 75.10 -35.40
N ALA A 891 -58.46 75.79 -34.30
CA ALA A 891 -58.90 77.17 -34.07
C ALA A 891 -58.29 78.19 -35.06
N THR A 892 -57.07 77.96 -35.54
CA THR A 892 -56.37 78.88 -36.46
C THR A 892 -56.53 78.56 -37.94
N SER A 893 -56.70 77.29 -38.31
CA SER A 893 -57.05 76.89 -39.69
C SER A 893 -58.43 77.38 -40.10
N SER A 894 -59.39 77.38 -39.16
CA SER A 894 -60.74 77.94 -39.31
C SER A 894 -60.79 79.45 -39.63
N LEU A 895 -59.65 80.15 -39.62
CA LEU A 895 -59.53 81.60 -39.82
C LEU A 895 -58.70 82.01 -41.06
N ARG A 896 -58.21 81.06 -41.88
CA ARG A 896 -57.20 81.38 -42.93
C ARG A 896 -57.57 81.04 -44.38
N GLU A 897 -58.80 80.62 -44.67
CA GLU A 897 -59.29 80.54 -46.06
C GLU A 897 -59.95 81.86 -46.51
N VAL A 898 -59.16 82.76 -47.13
CA VAL A 898 -59.52 83.68 -48.24
C VAL A 898 -58.40 84.72 -48.48
N GLY A 899 -57.95 84.87 -49.73
CA GLY A 899 -57.17 86.02 -50.24
C GLY A 899 -55.64 85.83 -50.36
N ALA A 900 -55.08 86.16 -51.53
CA ALA A 900 -53.64 86.12 -51.82
C ALA A 900 -53.23 87.14 -52.92
N ILE A 901 -52.03 87.75 -52.79
CA ILE A 901 -51.32 88.60 -53.79
C ILE A 901 -49.79 88.34 -53.62
N GLU A 902 -48.97 88.65 -54.63
CA GLU A 902 -47.61 88.14 -54.88
C GLU A 902 -46.41 89.04 -54.46
N LEU A 903 -45.19 88.54 -54.76
CA LEU A 903 -43.84 89.20 -54.80
C LEU A 903 -42.98 89.14 -53.48
N PRO A 904 -41.62 89.23 -53.55
CA PRO A 904 -40.76 88.08 -53.92
C PRO A 904 -39.44 87.95 -53.07
N GLU A 905 -38.56 87.00 -53.45
CA GLU A 905 -37.14 86.81 -52.99
C GLU A 905 -36.93 86.49 -51.49
N ASN A 906 -35.95 85.71 -51.01
CA ASN A 906 -35.01 84.69 -51.54
C ASN A 906 -35.16 83.46 -50.58
N GLY A 907 -34.67 82.23 -50.79
CA GLY A 907 -33.75 81.61 -51.74
C GLY A 907 -33.00 80.50 -50.98
N GLU A 908 -32.93 79.26 -51.51
CA GLU A 908 -32.10 78.11 -51.02
C GLU A 908 -32.39 77.60 -49.57
N ARG A 909 -32.83 76.36 -49.25
CA ARG A 909 -33.05 75.09 -49.99
C ARG A 909 -31.79 74.38 -50.53
N PRO A 910 -31.73 73.02 -50.52
CA PRO A 910 -31.86 72.08 -49.39
C PRO A 910 -30.85 70.88 -49.50
N MET A 911 -31.11 69.75 -48.80
CA MET A 911 -30.69 68.37 -49.15
C MET A 911 -29.19 67.99 -49.01
N GLU A 912 -28.79 66.71 -48.85
CA GLU A 912 -29.39 65.54 -48.16
C GLU A 912 -28.33 64.42 -48.01
N LEU A 913 -28.58 63.42 -47.14
CA LEU A 913 -28.14 62.01 -47.19
C LEU A 913 -26.64 61.64 -47.34
N GLY A 914 -26.19 60.65 -46.54
CA GLY A 914 -25.04 59.81 -46.92
C GLY A 914 -24.24 59.19 -45.78
N ALA A 915 -24.37 57.88 -45.58
CA ALA A 915 -23.35 57.02 -44.95
C ALA A 915 -22.87 56.00 -45.99
N PRO A 916 -21.59 55.56 -45.94
CA PRO A 916 -21.40 54.18 -45.48
C PRO A 916 -20.09 53.90 -44.72
N ALA A 917 -19.97 52.63 -44.34
CA ALA A 917 -19.01 51.97 -43.47
C ALA A 917 -17.52 51.91 -43.88
N ASN A 918 -16.75 51.44 -42.89
CA ASN A 918 -15.63 50.48 -42.94
C ASN A 918 -14.16 50.95 -42.74
N ASP A 919 -13.45 50.04 -42.08
CA ASP A 919 -12.00 49.78 -41.98
C ASP A 919 -11.01 50.81 -41.41
N THR A 920 -10.58 50.47 -40.18
CA THR A 920 -9.19 50.14 -39.81
C THR A 920 -8.05 50.67 -40.69
N LEU A 921 -7.19 51.52 -40.11
CA LEU A 921 -5.81 51.15 -39.75
C LEU A 921 -5.11 52.24 -38.92
N GLU A 922 -3.86 51.96 -38.53
CA GLU A 922 -3.10 52.57 -37.43
C GLU A 922 -2.36 53.89 -37.76
N GLU A 923 -1.92 54.56 -36.68
CA GLU A 923 -0.61 55.24 -36.55
C GLU A 923 -0.24 56.42 -37.48
N VAL A 924 -0.30 57.64 -36.94
CA VAL A 924 0.66 58.73 -37.25
C VAL A 924 1.01 59.49 -35.95
N SER A 925 2.29 59.84 -35.79
CA SER A 925 2.85 60.55 -34.64
C SER A 925 2.87 62.08 -34.80
N LEU A 926 2.61 62.79 -33.70
CA LEU A 926 3.08 64.16 -33.39
C LEU A 926 3.40 64.13 -31.87
N VAL A 927 4.59 64.39 -31.33
CA VAL A 927 5.61 65.43 -31.61
C VAL A 927 5.13 66.83 -31.28
N GLU A 928 5.34 67.17 -30.00
CA GLU A 928 5.90 68.40 -29.41
C GLU A 928 5.46 69.81 -29.85
N ASP A 929 5.67 70.71 -28.89
CA ASP A 929 5.60 72.18 -28.93
C ASP A 929 4.22 72.87 -29.04
N SER A 930 4.03 74.06 -28.45
CA SER A 930 4.56 74.74 -27.24
C SER A 930 3.97 76.16 -27.24
N GLU A 931 3.99 76.86 -26.09
CA GLU A 931 3.68 78.30 -25.95
C GLU A 931 2.22 78.74 -26.24
N GLN A 932 1.70 79.90 -25.80
CA GLN A 932 1.92 80.77 -24.62
C GLN A 932 0.65 81.66 -24.44
N GLU A 933 0.68 82.63 -23.51
CA GLU A 933 -0.28 83.73 -23.28
C GLU A 933 -1.64 83.35 -22.61
N LYS A 934 -2.24 84.07 -21.64
CA LYS A 934 -2.30 85.47 -21.14
C LYS A 934 -3.64 86.18 -21.49
N VAL A 935 -3.86 87.36 -20.89
CA VAL A 935 -5.06 88.22 -20.93
C VAL A 935 -6.18 87.67 -20.02
N GLU A 936 -6.42 88.18 -18.79
CA GLU A 936 -6.95 89.51 -18.39
C GLU A 936 -8.38 89.72 -18.92
N THR A 937 -9.41 89.88 -18.08
CA THR A 937 -9.84 91.16 -17.46
C THR A 937 -10.97 90.85 -16.45
N GLU A 938 -11.07 91.54 -15.31
CA GLU A 938 -11.86 92.79 -15.06
C GLU A 938 -13.34 92.78 -15.52
N THR A 939 -14.32 93.40 -14.85
CA THR A 939 -14.51 93.99 -13.50
C THR A 939 -16.04 94.20 -13.30
N TYR A 940 -16.46 94.66 -12.11
CA TYR A 940 -17.71 95.39 -11.77
C TYR A 940 -18.81 94.65 -10.98
N SER A 941 -19.34 95.44 -10.04
CA SER A 941 -20.35 95.11 -9.03
C SER A 941 -21.42 96.21 -8.96
N PHE A 942 -22.36 96.08 -8.02
CA PHE A 942 -23.42 97.04 -7.63
C PHE A 942 -24.75 97.02 -8.44
N PRO A 943 -25.89 97.39 -7.80
CA PRO A 943 -27.13 96.62 -7.96
C PRO A 943 -28.40 97.50 -8.10
N TYR A 944 -29.57 96.97 -7.66
CA TYR A 944 -30.93 97.51 -7.82
C TYR A 944 -31.44 97.39 -9.27
N ARG A 945 -32.72 97.10 -9.52
CA ARG A 945 -33.92 97.66 -8.85
C ARG A 945 -35.15 96.73 -8.89
N ASP A 946 -36.06 96.96 -7.94
CA ASP A 946 -37.44 96.45 -7.91
C ASP A 946 -38.30 97.04 -9.06
N GLY A 947 -39.41 96.38 -9.48
CA GLY A 947 -40.21 96.87 -10.61
C GLY A 947 -41.29 96.00 -11.29
N SER A 948 -41.95 95.06 -10.62
CA SER A 948 -43.34 94.56 -10.88
C SER A 948 -43.91 94.29 -12.32
N SER A 949 -44.62 93.15 -12.45
CA SER A 949 -45.75 92.84 -13.38
C SER A 949 -45.44 92.20 -14.76
N PRO A 950 -46.38 91.44 -15.37
CA PRO A 950 -47.58 90.77 -14.83
C PRO A 950 -47.54 89.22 -14.98
N ALA A 951 -48.55 88.51 -14.48
CA ALA A 951 -48.56 87.03 -14.45
C ALA A 951 -49.33 86.38 -15.63
N THR A 952 -48.72 85.40 -16.30
CA THR A 952 -49.43 84.42 -17.15
C THR A 952 -48.72 83.04 -17.17
N SER A 953 -49.22 82.08 -16.39
CA SER A 953 -49.35 80.66 -16.77
C SER A 953 -49.85 79.82 -15.59
N SER A 954 -50.87 79.00 -15.80
CA SER A 954 -51.12 77.85 -14.93
C SER A 954 -50.05 76.80 -15.18
N GLU A 955 -49.13 76.60 -14.23
CA GLU A 955 -48.14 75.52 -14.33
C GLU A 955 -48.83 74.15 -14.39
N ASP A 956 -48.55 73.41 -15.46
CA ASP A 956 -49.13 72.12 -15.76
C ASP A 956 -48.86 71.09 -14.63
N PRO A 957 -49.87 70.34 -14.14
CA PRO A 957 -49.68 69.34 -13.09
C PRO A 957 -48.69 68.24 -13.48
N THR A 958 -48.62 67.84 -14.75
CA THR A 958 -47.64 66.85 -15.23
C THR A 958 -46.23 67.45 -15.22
N ALA A 959 -46.06 68.72 -15.60
CA ALA A 959 -44.77 69.41 -15.50
C ALA A 959 -44.29 69.57 -14.05
N LYS A 960 -45.19 69.78 -13.10
CA LYS A 960 -44.86 69.80 -11.66
C LYS A 960 -44.34 68.46 -11.14
N GLN A 961 -44.98 67.35 -11.54
CA GLN A 961 -44.50 66.01 -11.20
C GLN A 961 -43.11 65.73 -11.79
N ILE A 962 -42.87 66.13 -13.04
CA ILE A 962 -41.55 66.05 -13.69
C ILE A 962 -40.49 66.84 -12.91
N MET A 963 -40.77 68.09 -12.55
CA MET A 963 -39.81 68.95 -11.83
C MET A 963 -39.52 68.46 -10.40
N GLN A 964 -40.49 67.85 -9.72
CA GLN A 964 -40.24 67.19 -8.44
C GLN A 964 -39.36 65.95 -8.61
N LEU A 965 -39.71 65.05 -9.54
CA LEU A 965 -39.01 63.80 -9.76
C LEU A 965 -37.56 64.01 -10.23
N LEU A 966 -37.32 65.04 -11.07
CA LEU A 966 -35.97 65.48 -11.45
C LEU A 966 -35.15 65.94 -10.24
N ARG A 967 -35.75 66.70 -9.31
CA ARG A 967 -35.08 67.14 -8.07
C ARG A 967 -34.71 65.95 -7.17
N GLU A 968 -35.59 64.97 -7.07
CA GLU A 968 -35.33 63.73 -6.31
C GLU A 968 -34.27 62.82 -6.97
N ILE A 969 -34.11 62.88 -8.29
CA ILE A 969 -33.02 62.20 -9.02
C ILE A 969 -31.70 62.96 -8.86
N GLN A 970 -31.74 64.29 -8.82
CA GLN A 970 -30.56 65.16 -8.74
C GLN A 970 -29.95 65.21 -7.32
N ASN A 971 -30.78 65.19 -6.27
CA ASN A 971 -30.34 65.26 -4.87
C ASN A 971 -30.71 63.99 -4.06
N PRO A 972 -30.09 62.82 -4.32
CA PRO A 972 -30.41 61.57 -3.60
C PRO A 972 -29.98 61.56 -2.12
N GLN A 973 -29.29 62.60 -1.63
CA GLN A 973 -28.81 62.69 -0.25
C GLN A 973 -29.86 63.19 0.77
N GLU A 974 -31.04 63.67 0.37
CA GLU A 974 -32.10 64.09 1.30
C GLU A 974 -32.88 62.90 1.94
N ARG A 975 -32.25 61.73 2.06
CA ARG A 975 -32.72 60.63 2.93
C ARG A 975 -32.25 60.90 4.37
N PRO A 976 -33.14 60.99 5.38
CA PRO A 976 -32.73 61.10 6.78
C PRO A 976 -32.20 59.75 7.29
N SER A 977 -30.92 59.48 7.04
CA SER A 977 -30.20 58.29 7.49
C SER A 977 -29.01 58.72 8.34
N SER A 978 -29.10 58.48 9.64
CA SER A 978 -28.10 58.88 10.62
C SER A 978 -26.89 57.92 10.65
N LEU A 979 -25.75 58.49 11.04
CA LEU A 979 -24.44 57.84 11.31
C LEU A 979 -23.55 57.52 10.09
N LEU A 980 -22.24 57.59 10.37
CA LEU A 980 -21.08 57.24 9.53
C LEU A 980 -20.81 58.15 8.31
N GLN A 981 -20.17 59.28 8.65
CA GLN A 981 -19.41 60.16 7.77
C GLN A 981 -18.20 59.41 7.16
N ASN A 982 -18.30 58.98 5.90
CA ASN A 982 -17.19 58.34 5.18
C ASN A 982 -16.17 59.37 4.66
N PRO A 983 -14.88 59.27 5.01
CA PRO A 983 -13.83 60.08 4.37
C PRO A 983 -13.54 59.54 2.96
N CYS A 984 -13.63 60.40 1.94
CA CYS A 984 -13.10 60.08 0.62
C CYS A 984 -11.59 60.30 0.62
N ILE A 985 -10.81 59.22 0.50
CA ILE A 985 -9.36 59.29 0.25
C ILE A 985 -9.17 59.45 -1.27
N PRO A 986 -8.58 60.55 -1.77
CA PRO A 986 -8.31 60.73 -3.19
C PRO A 986 -7.11 59.89 -3.63
N PHE A 987 -7.31 59.03 -4.61
CA PHE A 987 -6.22 58.28 -5.24
C PHE A 987 -5.50 59.15 -6.28
N PHE A 988 -4.21 59.37 -6.10
CA PHE A 988 -3.35 60.01 -7.10
C PHE A 988 -2.51 58.95 -7.83
N TYR A 989 -2.53 58.99 -9.16
CA TYR A 989 -1.69 58.15 -10.01
C TYR A 989 -0.47 58.95 -10.47
N ARG A 990 0.73 58.40 -10.26
CA ARG A 990 1.98 58.83 -10.87
C ARG A 990 2.72 57.57 -11.34
N ALA A 991 3.20 57.58 -12.58
CA ALA A 991 4.05 56.51 -13.08
C ALA A 991 5.46 56.58 -12.47
N ASP A 992 6.06 55.42 -12.25
CA ASP A 992 7.51 55.27 -12.04
C ASP A 992 8.24 55.51 -13.38
N GLU A 993 9.55 55.70 -13.37
CA GLU A 993 10.40 55.79 -14.57
C GLU A 993 10.37 54.50 -15.42
N HIS A 994 9.74 53.44 -14.90
CA HIS A 994 9.59 52.11 -15.51
C HIS A 994 8.13 51.74 -15.85
N ASP A 995 7.21 52.71 -15.91
CA ASP A 995 5.77 52.54 -16.24
C ASP A 995 4.95 51.62 -15.29
N GLU A 996 5.49 51.18 -14.15
CA GLU A 996 4.72 50.46 -13.12
C GLU A 996 3.77 51.40 -12.34
N VAL A 997 2.46 51.24 -12.51
CA VAL A 997 1.44 51.99 -11.76
C VAL A 997 1.33 51.47 -10.32
N ARG A 998 1.97 52.15 -9.37
CA ARG A 998 1.84 51.86 -7.93
C ARG A 998 0.75 52.71 -7.29
N ILE A 999 -0.25 52.04 -6.70
CA ILE A 999 -1.28 52.71 -5.90
C ILE A 999 -0.70 53.03 -4.52
N LEU A 1000 -0.38 54.30 -4.28
CA LEU A 1000 -0.09 54.80 -2.95
C LEU A 1000 -1.39 55.20 -2.25
N VAL A 1001 -1.64 54.59 -1.09
CA VAL A 1001 -2.62 55.07 -0.11
C VAL A 1001 -1.85 55.85 0.95
N VAL A 1002 -2.35 57.02 1.32
CA VAL A 1002 -1.88 57.86 2.43
C VAL A 1002 -2.92 57.82 3.53
#